data_AF-A0AAN6TFN7-F1
#
_entry.id   AF-A0AAN6TFN7-F1
#
_cell.length_a   1.000
_cell.length_b   1.000
_cell.length_c   1.000
_cell.angle_alpha   90.00
_cell.angle_beta   90.00
_cell.angle_gamma   90.00
#
_symmetry.space_group_name_H-M   'P 1'
#
loop_
_entity.id
_entity.type
_entity.pdbx_description
1 polymer ?
#
loop_
_entity_poly.entity_id
_entity_poly.type
_entity_poly.pdbx_seq_one_letter_code
_entity_poly.pdbx_strand_id
1 'polypeptide(L)'
;MKLFVVSPDCASKDQCLQINGMGWGLLEQDVSLDFSSSEQSDFICVSYSWGRGRSPSPIHPPYVVSDRTLPVLVTTIAQRPTCRKIWIDALCVPPPSQPDLRSATLESMGFIYSRAAEVIVVLTPQALPVLEQVRRSSSPLPRAHLDILEAEDWVTRAWTYQEAVNAHRLAITCADSPPGVLVDSMRFFSSLGHALSLLTPENRKRYPRLNGFEDLMADCAVAGYLERSALQVMSIMDVRTQTWPNDHFYAMMGAISTEPARAVERKSPCEAFMALCERKGDYSFVFSSAGRDERAGMRWRPKEEDELKPIIKLSSWGERLRGQAFKGYPYKRREALDDVSDLANHPPPPPDGYQPSFTSPDSINTSDQVPVPWSKRLRSSGSQRGLRGQAALGGKTKQLPSPRMTNPSSNDNIGSSSSSGGSKSKTQPTQSFRDRVMQPPRRTSPRFTVPGNPARQPNQKKRSVAPFFKRIEAAFQDKPLKPNDTSEPSNKTQRPTLSPSPDPDELIRQLQDHYLQTASSLHTHATSQLSRAHSLLSKKLADSVTSPDEAFLAETEAHVKKLATPLDKFTIRSQQRGADGTIRTEQDTVGELLARAEAQVKEFETQLSVFWQEWAIAEGEVKSALKEILARGSGEKDTGGEEEEIIRRFREVVERVIGQAEEEAVVLGEEAVGLMKMIEKDFRKATLPDLHTFFQSIDEP
;
A
#
# COMPACT_ATOMS: atom_id res chain seq x y z
N MET A 1 -22.30 -13.43 -6.94
CA MET A 1 -22.21 -14.12 -5.63
C MET A 1 -23.41 -13.71 -4.80
N LYS A 2 -24.01 -14.62 -4.02
CA LYS A 2 -25.05 -14.23 -3.04
C LYS A 2 -24.40 -13.66 -1.79
N LEU A 3 -24.71 -12.41 -1.46
CA LEU A 3 -24.27 -11.74 -0.24
C LEU A 3 -25.48 -11.53 0.67
N PHE A 4 -25.34 -11.84 1.94
CA PHE A 4 -26.36 -11.54 2.93
C PHE A 4 -25.89 -10.37 3.80
N VAL A 5 -26.75 -9.38 4.01
CA VAL A 5 -26.48 -8.23 4.89
C VAL A 5 -27.61 -8.06 5.90
N VAL A 6 -27.29 -7.55 7.08
CA VAL A 6 -28.29 -7.16 8.08
C VAL A 6 -28.83 -5.78 7.68
N SER A 7 -30.15 -5.68 7.53
CA SER A 7 -30.82 -4.48 7.01
C SER A 7 -32.19 -4.26 7.64
N PRO A 8 -32.62 -2.99 7.86
CA PRO A 8 -33.97 -2.71 8.32
C PRO A 8 -35.02 -2.88 7.20
N ASP A 9 -34.58 -3.01 5.95
CA ASP A 9 -35.44 -3.15 4.78
C ASP A 9 -35.78 -4.63 4.47
N CYS A 10 -35.53 -5.54 5.42
CA CYS A 10 -35.84 -6.96 5.28
C CYS A 10 -37.37 -7.19 5.23
N ALA A 11 -37.82 -7.97 4.24
CA ALA A 11 -39.24 -8.29 4.08
C ALA A 11 -39.79 -9.25 5.15
N SER A 12 -38.93 -10.08 5.74
CA SER A 12 -39.33 -11.08 6.74
C SER A 12 -39.49 -10.44 8.11
N LYS A 13 -40.72 -10.37 8.62
CA LYS A 13 -41.00 -9.84 9.97
C LYS A 13 -40.69 -10.84 11.08
N ASP A 14 -40.66 -12.14 10.77
CA ASP A 14 -40.58 -13.22 11.76
C ASP A 14 -39.14 -13.51 12.23
N GLN A 15 -38.13 -12.93 11.58
CA GLN A 15 -36.70 -13.13 11.88
C GLN A 15 -35.95 -11.79 11.96
N CYS A 16 -36.55 -10.83 12.67
CA CYS A 16 -35.99 -9.50 12.87
C CYS A 16 -35.52 -9.26 14.30
N LEU A 17 -34.34 -8.69 14.43
CA LEU A 17 -33.79 -8.15 15.67
C LEU A 17 -34.29 -6.71 15.87
N GLN A 18 -34.81 -6.39 17.05
CA GLN A 18 -35.20 -5.01 17.37
C GLN A 18 -33.99 -4.23 17.91
N ILE A 19 -33.52 -3.23 17.15
CA ILE A 19 -32.50 -2.27 17.60
C ILE A 19 -33.04 -0.86 17.39
N ASN A 20 -33.07 -0.05 18.45
CA ASN A 20 -33.54 1.34 18.43
C ASN A 20 -34.95 1.51 17.81
N GLY A 21 -35.85 0.55 18.07
CA GLY A 21 -37.21 0.54 17.54
C GLY A 21 -37.34 0.18 16.06
N MET A 22 -36.25 -0.20 15.39
CA MET A 22 -36.24 -0.72 14.03
C MET A 22 -36.01 -2.23 14.04
N GLY A 23 -36.74 -2.95 13.19
CA GLY A 23 -36.52 -4.38 12.96
C GLY A 23 -35.44 -4.60 11.90
N TRP A 24 -34.34 -5.25 12.28
CA TRP A 24 -33.22 -5.59 11.41
C TRP A 24 -33.24 -7.08 11.09
N GLY A 25 -33.35 -7.42 9.81
CA GLY A 25 -33.38 -8.80 9.32
C GLY A 25 -32.29 -9.05 8.28
N LEU A 26 -32.19 -10.29 7.80
CA LEU A 26 -31.24 -10.66 6.76
C LEU A 26 -31.82 -10.32 5.37
N LEU A 27 -31.09 -9.52 4.60
CA LEU A 27 -31.40 -9.18 3.23
C LEU A 27 -30.41 -9.90 2.30
N GLU A 28 -30.93 -10.70 1.38
CA GLU A 28 -30.15 -11.32 0.31
C GLU A 28 -29.91 -10.29 -0.81
N GLN A 29 -28.68 -10.17 -1.26
CA GLN A 29 -28.25 -9.30 -2.35
C GLN A 29 -27.43 -10.09 -3.36
N ASP A 30 -27.80 -9.98 -4.63
CA ASP A 30 -26.97 -10.46 -5.72
C ASP A 30 -25.87 -9.43 -5.98
N VAL A 31 -24.65 -9.75 -5.55
CA VAL A 31 -23.48 -8.95 -5.91
C VAL A 31 -23.08 -9.35 -7.32
N SER A 32 -23.43 -8.49 -8.27
CA SER A 32 -22.98 -8.59 -9.66
C SER A 32 -21.45 -8.53 -9.71
N LEU A 33 -20.86 -9.35 -10.57
CA LEU A 33 -19.44 -9.30 -10.89
C LEU A 33 -19.10 -8.13 -11.82
N ASP A 34 -20.09 -7.32 -12.21
CA ASP A 34 -19.87 -6.23 -13.14
C ASP A 34 -19.15 -5.07 -12.43
N PHE A 35 -17.82 -5.07 -12.54
CA PHE A 35 -16.89 -4.13 -11.92
C PHE A 35 -16.99 -2.70 -12.47
N SER A 36 -17.85 -2.46 -13.47
CA SER A 36 -17.92 -1.23 -14.24
C SER A 36 -18.80 -0.14 -13.61
N SER A 37 -19.73 -0.49 -12.71
CA SER A 37 -20.48 0.52 -11.98
C SER A 37 -19.63 1.08 -10.84
N SER A 38 -19.26 2.35 -10.97
CA SER A 38 -18.63 3.17 -9.92
C SER A 38 -19.48 3.40 -8.68
N GLU A 39 -20.62 2.70 -8.55
CA GLU A 39 -21.47 2.79 -7.38
C GLU A 39 -20.76 2.08 -6.22
N GLN A 40 -20.17 2.89 -5.35
CA GLN A 40 -19.59 2.44 -4.09
C GLN A 40 -20.64 1.62 -3.34
N SER A 41 -20.29 0.41 -2.89
CA SER A 41 -21.31 -0.47 -2.29
C SER A 41 -21.85 0.15 -1.00
N ASP A 42 -23.17 0.23 -0.87
CA ASP A 42 -23.88 0.90 0.24
C ASP A 42 -23.79 0.19 1.61
N PHE A 43 -22.87 -0.76 1.79
CA PHE A 43 -22.77 -1.54 3.01
C PHE A 43 -21.46 -1.30 3.76
N ILE A 44 -21.53 -1.43 5.07
CA ILE A 44 -20.36 -1.42 5.95
C ILE A 44 -20.09 -2.84 6.46
N CYS A 45 -18.82 -3.20 6.59
CA CYS A 45 -18.44 -4.44 7.27
C CYS A 45 -18.10 -4.15 8.74
N VAL A 46 -18.35 -5.13 9.60
CA VAL A 46 -17.98 -5.08 11.02
C VAL A 46 -16.93 -6.13 11.31
N SER A 47 -15.80 -5.68 11.86
CA SER A 47 -14.68 -6.52 12.26
C SER A 47 -14.57 -6.52 13.78
N TYR A 48 -14.58 -7.70 14.41
CA TYR A 48 -14.49 -7.84 15.86
C TYR A 48 -13.98 -9.22 16.26
N SER A 49 -13.47 -9.34 17.49
CA SER A 49 -13.10 -10.64 18.06
C SER A 49 -14.28 -11.29 18.78
N TRP A 50 -14.57 -12.56 18.46
CA TRP A 50 -15.58 -13.32 19.19
C TRP A 50 -15.22 -13.42 20.67
N GLY A 51 -16.19 -13.14 21.53
CA GLY A 51 -16.08 -13.31 22.97
C GLY A 51 -15.98 -14.78 23.38
N ARG A 52 -15.79 -15.01 24.69
CA ARG A 52 -15.78 -16.36 25.25
C ARG A 52 -17.20 -16.92 25.41
N GLY A 53 -18.19 -16.07 25.60
CA GLY A 53 -19.58 -16.48 25.69
C GLY A 53 -20.17 -16.86 24.32
N ARG A 54 -21.27 -17.60 24.37
CA ARG A 54 -22.06 -17.98 23.20
C ARG A 54 -23.52 -17.68 23.50
N SER A 55 -24.21 -17.14 22.52
CA SER A 55 -25.65 -16.87 22.58
C SER A 55 -26.34 -17.41 21.32
N PRO A 56 -27.61 -17.82 21.38
CA PRO A 56 -28.38 -18.13 20.18
C PRO A 56 -28.35 -16.95 19.20
N SER A 57 -28.22 -17.23 17.91
CA SER A 57 -28.33 -16.22 16.87
C SER A 57 -29.78 -15.72 16.81
N PRO A 58 -30.01 -14.40 16.80
CA PRO A 58 -31.34 -13.83 16.68
C PRO A 58 -31.94 -14.03 15.28
N ILE A 59 -31.10 -14.24 14.27
CA ILE A 59 -31.52 -14.40 12.85
C ILE A 59 -31.58 -15.88 12.48
N HIS A 60 -30.66 -16.69 13.01
CA HIS A 60 -30.59 -18.13 12.73
C HIS A 60 -30.70 -18.95 14.03
N PRO A 61 -31.90 -19.10 14.64
CA PRO A 61 -32.06 -19.67 15.98
C PRO A 61 -31.34 -21.00 16.27
N PRO A 62 -31.16 -21.94 15.32
CA PRO A 62 -30.39 -23.17 15.55
C PRO A 62 -28.89 -22.97 15.78
N TYR A 63 -28.36 -21.77 15.50
CA TYR A 63 -26.94 -21.47 15.51
C TYR A 63 -26.56 -20.60 16.70
N VAL A 64 -25.35 -20.81 17.21
CA VAL A 64 -24.79 -19.98 18.26
C VAL A 64 -23.80 -18.98 17.67
N VAL A 65 -23.87 -17.75 18.14
CA VAL A 65 -22.93 -16.67 17.81
C VAL A 65 -22.20 -16.25 19.08
N SER A 66 -21.20 -15.39 18.91
CA SER A 66 -20.52 -14.76 20.04
C SER A 66 -21.51 -13.91 20.85
N ASP A 67 -21.40 -13.93 22.17
CA ASP A 67 -22.12 -13.02 23.08
C ASP A 67 -21.85 -11.53 22.75
N ARG A 68 -20.68 -11.24 22.17
CA ARG A 68 -20.33 -9.90 21.66
C ARG A 68 -21.00 -9.48 20.35
N THR A 69 -21.59 -10.39 19.56
CA THR A 69 -22.09 -10.06 18.21
C THR A 69 -23.16 -8.97 18.24
N LEU A 70 -24.09 -9.05 19.20
CA LEU A 70 -25.17 -8.06 19.34
C LEU A 70 -24.68 -6.69 19.85
N PRO A 71 -23.92 -6.59 20.95
CA PRO A 71 -23.34 -5.32 21.39
C PRO A 71 -22.52 -4.62 20.29
N VAL A 72 -21.76 -5.40 19.52
CA VAL A 72 -20.97 -4.92 18.38
C VAL A 72 -21.88 -4.34 17.29
N LEU A 73 -22.94 -5.06 16.89
CA LEU A 73 -23.89 -4.57 15.89
C LEU A 73 -24.60 -3.28 16.34
N VAL A 74 -25.07 -3.23 17.59
CA VAL A 74 -25.71 -2.04 18.18
C VAL A 74 -24.76 -0.85 18.18
N THR A 75 -23.51 -1.07 18.58
CA THR A 75 -22.45 -0.04 18.56
C THR A 75 -22.24 0.49 17.14
N THR A 76 -22.10 -0.40 16.16
CA THR A 76 -21.90 -0.01 14.75
C THR A 76 -23.07 0.84 14.24
N ILE A 77 -24.32 0.44 14.50
CA ILE A 77 -25.51 1.22 14.11
C ILE A 77 -25.50 2.59 14.78
N ALA A 78 -25.12 2.68 16.06
CA ALA A 78 -25.03 3.95 16.76
C ALA A 78 -23.94 4.87 16.19
N GLN A 79 -22.81 4.32 15.71
CA GLN A 79 -21.74 5.10 15.06
C GLN A 79 -22.06 5.47 13.61
N ARG A 80 -22.98 4.75 12.95
CA ARG A 80 -23.41 4.96 11.56
C ARG A 80 -24.94 4.87 11.41
N PRO A 81 -25.70 5.81 11.99
CA PRO A 81 -27.16 5.74 11.98
C PRO A 81 -27.80 5.84 10.59
N THR A 82 -27.08 6.38 9.60
CA THR A 82 -27.54 6.48 8.21
C THR A 82 -27.30 5.21 7.40
N CYS A 83 -26.45 4.29 7.87
CA CYS A 83 -26.16 3.06 7.16
C CYS A 83 -27.30 2.05 7.34
N ARG A 84 -27.82 1.50 6.24
CA ARG A 84 -28.92 0.52 6.24
C ARG A 84 -28.52 -0.90 5.88
N LYS A 85 -27.26 -1.14 5.53
CA LYS A 85 -26.75 -2.46 5.13
C LYS A 85 -25.46 -2.73 5.90
N ILE A 86 -25.49 -3.69 6.81
CA ILE A 86 -24.35 -4.04 7.65
C ILE A 86 -24.00 -5.49 7.43
N TRP A 87 -22.76 -5.76 7.07
CA TRP A 87 -22.23 -7.11 6.98
C TRP A 87 -21.46 -7.44 8.26
N ILE A 88 -21.86 -8.52 8.95
CA ILE A 88 -21.19 -9.06 10.14
C ILE A 88 -21.13 -10.57 10.02
N ASP A 89 -19.91 -11.12 10.01
CA ASP A 89 -19.61 -12.52 9.73
C ASP A 89 -20.56 -13.52 10.42
N ALA A 90 -20.78 -13.33 11.73
CA ALA A 90 -21.54 -14.23 12.58
C ALA A 90 -23.03 -14.32 12.23
N LEU A 91 -23.57 -13.36 11.48
CA LEU A 91 -24.98 -13.33 11.06
C LEU A 91 -25.15 -13.48 9.54
N CYS A 92 -24.18 -12.96 8.79
CA CYS A 92 -24.23 -12.86 7.33
C CYS A 92 -23.61 -14.07 6.61
N VAL A 93 -22.72 -14.82 7.27
CA VAL A 93 -22.20 -16.06 6.69
C VAL A 93 -23.31 -17.12 6.72
N PRO A 94 -23.62 -17.78 5.58
CA PRO A 94 -24.64 -18.81 5.54
C PRO A 94 -24.39 -19.91 6.57
N PRO A 95 -25.48 -20.45 7.16
CA PRO A 95 -25.36 -21.49 8.17
C PRO A 95 -24.73 -22.78 7.62
N PRO A 96 -24.10 -23.61 8.47
CA PRO A 96 -23.60 -24.95 8.12
C PRO A 96 -24.58 -25.86 7.34
N SER A 97 -25.89 -25.67 7.46
CA SER A 97 -26.89 -26.36 6.63
C SER A 97 -26.83 -26.00 5.13
N GLN A 98 -26.09 -24.96 4.76
CA GLN A 98 -25.85 -24.52 3.38
C GLN A 98 -24.34 -24.47 3.09
N PRO A 99 -23.65 -25.63 3.07
CA PRO A 99 -22.19 -25.68 3.06
C PRO A 99 -21.57 -25.02 1.82
N ASP A 100 -22.18 -25.14 0.64
CA ASP A 100 -21.63 -24.55 -0.58
C ASP A 100 -21.66 -23.03 -0.56
N LEU A 101 -22.79 -22.44 -0.13
CA LEU A 101 -22.92 -20.99 0.05
C LEU A 101 -22.01 -20.47 1.15
N ARG A 102 -21.87 -21.24 2.25
CA ARG A 102 -20.97 -20.91 3.34
C ARG A 102 -19.51 -20.89 2.88
N SER A 103 -19.03 -21.93 2.22
CA SER A 103 -17.66 -22.00 1.71
C SER A 103 -17.38 -20.88 0.71
N ALA A 104 -18.29 -20.67 -0.26
CA ALA A 104 -18.17 -19.57 -1.22
C ALA A 104 -18.10 -18.20 -0.52
N THR A 105 -18.87 -18.00 0.56
CA THR A 105 -18.82 -16.75 1.35
C THR A 105 -17.50 -16.58 2.07
N LEU A 106 -16.98 -17.63 2.72
CA LEU A 106 -15.70 -17.59 3.42
C LEU A 106 -14.51 -17.36 2.49
N GLU A 107 -14.51 -18.02 1.33
CA GLU A 107 -13.50 -17.82 0.29
C GLU A 107 -13.57 -16.41 -0.33
N SER A 108 -14.75 -15.78 -0.30
CA SER A 108 -14.96 -14.42 -0.81
C SER A 108 -14.79 -13.32 0.23
N MET A 109 -14.36 -13.61 1.47
CA MET A 109 -14.28 -12.58 2.51
C MET A 109 -13.38 -11.40 2.11
N GLY A 110 -12.25 -11.66 1.46
CA GLY A 110 -11.39 -10.60 0.92
C GLY A 110 -12.12 -9.67 -0.05
N PHE A 111 -12.92 -10.24 -0.96
CA PHE A 111 -13.81 -9.49 -1.85
C PHE A 111 -14.85 -8.68 -1.07
N ILE A 112 -15.55 -9.29 -0.11
CA ILE A 112 -16.59 -8.59 0.68
C ILE A 112 -16.02 -7.37 1.40
N TYR A 113 -14.91 -7.54 2.13
CA TYR A 113 -14.28 -6.45 2.86
C TYR A 113 -13.70 -5.38 1.94
N SER A 114 -13.18 -5.77 0.78
CA SER A 114 -12.74 -4.81 -0.24
C SER A 114 -13.89 -4.04 -0.86
N ARG A 115 -15.12 -4.56 -0.88
CA ARG A 115 -16.26 -3.86 -1.48
C ARG A 115 -16.98 -2.94 -0.51
N ALA A 116 -16.85 -3.17 0.79
CA ALA A 116 -17.49 -2.35 1.80
C ALA A 116 -17.09 -0.87 1.69
N ALA A 117 -18.06 0.04 1.84
CA ALA A 117 -17.79 1.48 1.90
C ALA A 117 -16.86 1.84 3.08
N GLU A 118 -16.98 1.10 4.18
CA GLU A 118 -16.16 1.23 5.38
C GLU A 118 -16.17 -0.08 6.16
N VAL A 119 -15.04 -0.37 6.81
CA VAL A 119 -14.90 -1.44 7.80
C VAL A 119 -14.79 -0.81 9.17
N ILE A 120 -15.71 -1.15 10.07
CA ILE A 120 -15.71 -0.69 11.46
C ILE A 120 -15.17 -1.80 12.35
N VAL A 121 -14.00 -1.56 12.94
CA VAL A 121 -13.40 -2.41 13.96
C VAL A 121 -14.01 -2.07 15.32
N VAL A 122 -14.55 -3.06 16.01
CA VAL A 122 -15.17 -2.90 17.33
C VAL A 122 -14.38 -3.69 18.38
N LEU A 123 -13.50 -2.98 19.09
CA LEU A 123 -12.68 -3.52 20.19
C LEU A 123 -13.51 -3.80 21.45
N THR A 124 -12.91 -4.43 22.47
CA THR A 124 -13.60 -4.59 23.75
C THR A 124 -13.79 -3.24 24.45
N PRO A 125 -14.73 -3.11 25.41
CA PRO A 125 -14.93 -1.86 26.16
C PRO A 125 -13.66 -1.39 26.90
N GLN A 126 -12.71 -2.29 27.18
CA GLN A 126 -11.45 -1.94 27.85
C GLN A 126 -10.57 -1.01 27.00
N ALA A 127 -10.74 -1.02 25.67
CA ALA A 127 -10.01 -0.15 24.75
C ALA A 127 -10.51 1.31 24.73
N LEU A 128 -11.64 1.62 25.39
CA LEU A 128 -12.23 2.97 25.36
C LEU A 128 -11.23 4.08 25.76
N PRO A 129 -10.48 3.99 26.88
CA PRO A 129 -9.51 5.03 27.25
C PRO A 129 -8.41 5.23 26.20
N VAL A 130 -8.04 4.16 25.48
CA VAL A 130 -7.05 4.22 24.40
C VAL A 130 -7.61 5.03 23.23
N LEU A 131 -8.81 4.71 22.78
CA LEU A 131 -9.45 5.40 21.66
C LEU A 131 -9.74 6.86 21.98
N GLU A 132 -10.17 7.16 23.21
CA GLU A 132 -10.36 8.54 23.63
C GLU A 132 -9.04 9.33 23.64
N GLN A 133 -7.93 8.73 24.09
CA GLN A 133 -6.61 9.36 24.05
C GLN A 133 -6.19 9.64 22.61
N VAL A 134 -6.31 8.67 21.71
CA VAL A 134 -5.98 8.86 20.29
C VAL A 134 -6.87 9.95 19.67
N ARG A 135 -8.16 10.01 20.03
CA ARG A 135 -9.08 11.04 19.53
C ARG A 135 -8.72 12.45 20.01
N ARG A 136 -8.29 12.58 21.27
CA ARG A 136 -7.96 13.89 21.88
C ARG A 136 -6.56 14.37 21.55
N SER A 137 -5.61 13.47 21.30
CA SER A 137 -4.19 13.80 21.22
C SER A 137 -3.48 13.03 20.11
N SER A 138 -2.43 13.63 19.55
CA SER A 138 -1.43 12.93 18.71
C SER A 138 -0.24 12.41 19.53
N SER A 139 -0.31 12.50 20.86
CA SER A 139 0.77 12.03 21.75
C SER A 139 0.90 10.50 21.70
N PRO A 140 2.13 9.98 21.91
CA PRO A 140 2.33 8.54 22.01
C PRO A 140 1.48 7.94 23.14
N LEU A 141 0.95 6.75 22.89
CA LEU A 141 0.16 6.00 23.87
C LEU A 141 0.99 5.68 25.12
N PRO A 142 0.47 5.95 26.33
CA PRO A 142 1.09 5.51 27.58
C PRO A 142 1.20 3.98 27.64
N ARG A 143 2.17 3.47 28.42
CA ARG A 143 2.39 2.02 28.57
C ARG A 143 1.14 1.25 29.04
N ALA A 144 0.33 1.84 29.92
CA ALA A 144 -0.93 1.24 30.36
C ALA A 144 -1.91 1.01 29.20
N HIS A 145 -1.91 1.89 28.19
CA HIS A 145 -2.73 1.72 26.98
C HIS A 145 -2.16 0.63 26.06
N LEU A 146 -0.84 0.48 26.00
CA LEU A 146 -0.20 -0.64 25.29
C LEU A 146 -0.55 -1.97 25.95
N ASP A 147 -0.58 -2.05 27.29
CA ASP A 147 -0.99 -3.26 28.01
C ASP A 147 -2.46 -3.65 27.69
N ILE A 148 -3.36 -2.66 27.54
CA ILE A 148 -4.75 -2.90 27.11
C ILE A 148 -4.79 -3.45 25.68
N LEU A 149 -4.07 -2.83 24.74
CA LEU A 149 -4.08 -3.27 23.35
C LEU A 149 -3.40 -4.64 23.15
N GLU A 150 -2.37 -4.96 23.93
CA GLU A 150 -1.74 -6.29 23.92
C GLU A 150 -2.73 -7.39 24.36
N ALA A 151 -3.67 -7.05 25.25
CA ALA A 151 -4.72 -7.95 25.70
C ALA A 151 -5.91 -8.06 24.71
N GLU A 152 -6.00 -7.20 23.69
CA GLU A 152 -7.08 -7.24 22.70
C GLU A 152 -6.92 -8.42 21.75
N ASP A 153 -7.82 -9.40 21.86
CA ASP A 153 -7.89 -10.56 20.95
C ASP A 153 -7.98 -10.17 19.47
N TRP A 154 -8.53 -9.00 19.15
CA TRP A 154 -8.64 -8.54 17.77
C TRP A 154 -7.26 -8.33 17.12
N VAL A 155 -6.25 -7.94 17.91
CA VAL A 155 -4.88 -7.68 17.44
C VAL A 155 -4.22 -8.95 16.89
N THR A 156 -4.54 -10.13 17.44
CA THR A 156 -3.82 -11.38 17.15
C THR A 156 -4.54 -12.34 16.22
N ARG A 157 -5.83 -12.14 15.94
CA ARG A 157 -6.61 -13.14 15.20
C ARG A 157 -6.22 -13.19 13.72
N ALA A 158 -6.32 -14.39 13.14
CA ALA A 158 -6.08 -14.60 11.71
C ALA A 158 -7.11 -13.84 10.87
N TRP A 159 -8.40 -13.99 11.20
CA TRP A 159 -9.51 -13.31 10.52
C TRP A 159 -9.30 -11.80 10.47
N THR A 160 -9.05 -11.17 11.61
CA THR A 160 -8.98 -9.70 11.73
C THR A 160 -7.93 -9.04 10.85
N TYR A 161 -6.89 -9.79 10.44
CA TYR A 161 -5.94 -9.30 9.46
C TYR A 161 -6.59 -9.07 8.10
N GLN A 162 -7.23 -10.09 7.51
CA GLN A 162 -7.83 -9.96 6.18
C GLN A 162 -8.94 -8.90 6.16
N GLU A 163 -9.62 -8.69 7.28
CA GLU A 163 -10.70 -7.70 7.42
C GLU A 163 -10.14 -6.28 7.36
N ALA A 164 -9.00 -6.04 8.02
CA ALA A 164 -8.37 -4.73 8.07
C ALA A 164 -7.58 -4.40 6.80
N VAL A 165 -6.81 -5.35 6.24
CA VAL A 165 -5.93 -5.07 5.09
C VAL A 165 -6.69 -4.90 3.78
N ASN A 166 -7.90 -5.45 3.68
CA ASN A 166 -8.74 -5.27 2.50
C ASN A 166 -9.68 -4.07 2.62
N ALA A 167 -9.74 -3.41 3.77
CA ALA A 167 -10.61 -2.26 3.97
C ALA A 167 -10.16 -1.06 3.13
N HIS A 168 -11.04 -0.52 2.28
CA HIS A 168 -10.82 0.77 1.63
C HIS A 168 -10.78 1.93 2.63
N ARG A 169 -11.63 1.85 3.65
CA ARG A 169 -11.69 2.77 4.77
C ARG A 169 -11.86 1.98 6.04
N LEU A 170 -10.97 2.19 7.01
CA LEU A 170 -10.97 1.47 8.28
C LEU A 170 -11.14 2.48 9.42
N ALA A 171 -12.13 2.25 10.27
CA ALA A 171 -12.39 3.05 11.46
C ALA A 171 -12.50 2.15 12.69
N ILE A 172 -12.09 2.67 13.85
CA ILE A 172 -11.94 1.89 15.08
C ILE A 172 -12.79 2.52 16.18
N THR A 173 -13.61 1.69 16.81
CA THR A 173 -14.43 2.01 17.98
C THR A 173 -14.33 0.86 18.99
N CYS A 174 -15.06 0.95 20.10
CA CYS A 174 -15.20 -0.14 21.06
C CYS A 174 -16.67 -0.39 21.37
N ALA A 175 -16.99 -1.63 21.74
CA ALA A 175 -18.33 -2.00 22.16
C ALA A 175 -18.81 -1.11 23.31
N ASP A 176 -20.10 -0.77 23.31
CA ASP A 176 -20.77 0.07 24.30
C ASP A 176 -20.21 1.51 24.40
N SER A 177 -19.43 1.94 23.41
CA SER A 177 -18.96 3.32 23.34
C SER A 177 -20.10 4.31 23.08
N PRO A 178 -20.02 5.52 23.66
CA PRO A 178 -20.95 6.57 23.29
C PRO A 178 -20.79 6.94 21.79
N PRO A 179 -21.88 7.39 21.13
CA PRO A 179 -21.80 7.90 19.77
C PRO A 179 -20.70 8.95 19.62
N GLY A 180 -19.92 8.86 18.54
CA GLY A 180 -18.84 9.81 18.25
C GLY A 180 -17.46 9.44 18.81
N VAL A 181 -17.31 8.28 19.47
CA VAL A 181 -16.01 7.66 19.73
C VAL A 181 -15.67 6.72 18.58
N LEU A 182 -15.31 7.32 17.45
CA LEU A 182 -14.84 6.61 16.28
C LEU A 182 -13.55 7.28 15.80
N VAL A 183 -12.50 6.47 15.70
CA VAL A 183 -11.14 6.92 15.40
C VAL A 183 -10.75 6.41 14.03
N ASP A 184 -10.23 7.29 13.19
CA ASP A 184 -9.61 6.90 11.92
C ASP A 184 -8.43 5.96 12.15
N SER A 185 -8.35 4.87 11.39
CA SER A 185 -7.32 3.85 11.55
C SER A 185 -5.90 4.39 11.40
N MET A 186 -5.63 5.32 10.47
CA MET A 186 -4.29 5.88 10.28
C MET A 186 -3.86 6.72 11.47
N ARG A 187 -4.81 7.42 12.11
CA ARG A 187 -4.55 8.13 13.37
C ARG A 187 -4.24 7.16 14.51
N PHE A 188 -4.97 6.06 14.61
CA PHE A 188 -4.72 5.00 15.59
C PHE A 188 -3.36 4.34 15.35
N PHE A 189 -3.04 3.91 14.13
CA PHE A 189 -1.77 3.31 13.75
C PHE A 189 -0.60 4.24 13.98
N SER A 190 -0.73 5.53 13.66
CA SER A 190 0.33 6.52 13.91
C SER A 190 0.62 6.65 15.41
N SER A 191 -0.41 6.70 16.25
CA SER A 191 -0.26 6.83 17.71
C SER A 191 0.36 5.57 18.34
N LEU A 192 -0.06 4.39 17.88
CA LEU A 192 0.48 3.10 18.31
C LEU A 192 1.92 2.91 17.84
N GLY A 193 2.20 3.11 16.55
CA GLY A 193 3.54 2.99 15.98
C GLY A 193 4.54 3.95 16.61
N HIS A 194 4.12 5.18 16.92
CA HIS A 194 4.96 6.13 17.66
C HIS A 194 5.23 5.67 19.09
N ALA A 195 4.23 5.11 19.80
CA ALA A 195 4.45 4.56 21.14
C ALA A 195 5.41 3.36 21.13
N LEU A 196 5.27 2.46 20.15
CA LEU A 196 6.14 1.30 20.01
C LEU A 196 7.57 1.68 19.63
N SER A 197 7.76 2.72 18.81
CA SER A 197 9.11 3.19 18.43
C SER A 197 9.89 3.84 19.57
N LEU A 198 9.21 4.28 20.64
CA LEU A 198 9.83 4.77 21.87
C LEU A 198 10.25 3.66 22.84
N LEU A 199 9.83 2.40 22.61
CA LEU A 199 10.22 1.28 23.45
C LEU A 199 11.62 0.77 23.09
N THR A 200 12.41 0.44 24.12
CA THR A 200 13.67 -0.28 23.92
C THR A 200 13.40 -1.71 23.41
N PRO A 201 14.36 -2.36 22.73
CA PRO A 201 14.20 -3.74 22.27
C PRO A 201 13.79 -4.72 23.38
N GLU A 202 14.29 -4.53 24.61
CA GLU A 202 13.92 -5.35 25.77
C GLU A 202 12.47 -5.13 26.18
N ASN A 203 12.01 -3.88 26.18
CA ASN A 203 10.62 -3.55 26.51
C ASN A 203 9.65 -4.02 25.42
N ARG A 204 10.07 -4.01 24.14
CA ARG A 204 9.26 -4.57 23.04
C ARG A 204 8.96 -6.06 23.21
N LYS A 205 9.83 -6.82 23.88
CA LYS A 205 9.58 -8.25 24.16
C LYS A 205 8.36 -8.49 25.04
N ARG A 206 7.88 -7.48 25.78
CA ARG A 206 6.64 -7.55 26.57
C ARG A 206 5.37 -7.50 25.72
N TYR A 207 5.49 -7.03 24.47
CA TYR A 207 4.36 -6.80 23.58
C TYR A 207 4.44 -7.63 22.28
N PRO A 208 4.58 -8.97 22.36
CA PRO A 208 4.75 -9.80 21.17
C PRO A 208 3.57 -9.69 20.19
N ARG A 209 2.35 -9.46 20.68
CA ARG A 209 1.16 -9.34 19.82
C ARG A 209 1.14 -8.01 19.09
N LEU A 210 1.45 -6.92 19.79
CA LEU A 210 1.57 -5.61 19.14
C LEU A 210 2.74 -5.56 18.16
N ASN A 211 3.84 -6.28 18.40
CA ASN A 211 4.92 -6.40 17.42
C ASN A 211 4.43 -7.09 16.13
N GLY A 212 3.68 -8.19 16.24
CA GLY A 212 3.06 -8.83 15.05
C GLY A 212 1.96 -7.99 14.41
N PHE A 213 1.35 -7.08 15.18
CA PHE A 213 0.38 -6.11 14.68
C PHE A 213 1.03 -5.00 13.85
N GLU A 214 2.31 -4.71 14.06
CA GLU A 214 3.02 -3.73 13.23
C GLU A 214 3.06 -4.15 11.76
N ASP A 215 3.11 -5.45 11.44
CA ASP A 215 3.00 -5.96 10.07
C ASP A 215 1.63 -5.64 9.43
N LEU A 216 0.54 -5.65 10.23
CA LEU A 216 -0.77 -5.20 9.77
C LEU A 216 -0.76 -3.71 9.45
N MET A 217 -0.22 -2.88 10.34
CA MET A 217 -0.16 -1.43 10.14
C MET A 217 0.65 -1.09 8.89
N ALA A 218 1.78 -1.78 8.69
CA ALA A 218 2.61 -1.64 7.52
C ALA A 218 1.83 -2.00 6.26
N ASP A 219 1.16 -3.15 6.26
CA ASP A 219 0.41 -3.64 5.11
C ASP A 219 -0.78 -2.75 4.77
N CYS A 220 -1.58 -2.30 5.75
CA CYS A 220 -2.64 -1.31 5.52
C CYS A 220 -2.12 -0.02 4.87
N ALA A 221 -0.89 0.39 5.18
CA ALA A 221 -0.30 1.60 4.60
C ALA A 221 0.25 1.40 3.18
N VAL A 222 0.64 0.19 2.79
CA VAL A 222 1.34 -0.08 1.51
C VAL A 222 0.56 -0.94 0.52
N ALA A 223 -0.50 -1.63 0.96
CA ALA A 223 -1.22 -2.61 0.15
C ALA A 223 -1.82 -2.06 -1.14
N GLY A 224 -2.13 -0.76 -1.20
CA GLY A 224 -2.61 -0.12 -2.43
C GLY A 224 -1.55 -0.05 -3.54
N TYR A 225 -0.27 -0.19 -3.20
CA TYR A 225 0.85 -0.09 -4.13
C TYR A 225 1.42 -1.44 -4.55
N LEU A 226 1.40 -2.42 -3.63
CA LEU A 226 1.99 -3.73 -3.82
C LEU A 226 0.96 -4.82 -3.56
N GLU A 227 0.82 -5.73 -4.52
CA GLU A 227 0.07 -6.96 -4.28
C GLU A 227 0.79 -7.83 -3.25
N ARG A 228 0.05 -8.40 -2.31
CA ARG A 228 0.61 -9.29 -1.28
C ARG A 228 1.02 -10.62 -1.88
N SER A 229 2.22 -11.08 -1.55
CA SER A 229 2.65 -12.44 -1.93
C SER A 229 2.12 -13.49 -0.95
N ALA A 230 2.01 -14.74 -1.40
CA ALA A 230 1.62 -15.88 -0.59
C ALA A 230 2.57 -16.06 0.60
N LEU A 231 3.89 -15.94 0.38
CA LEU A 231 4.89 -16.01 1.43
C LEU A 231 4.73 -14.89 2.48
N GLN A 232 4.42 -13.67 2.06
CA GLN A 232 4.15 -12.55 2.98
C GLN A 232 2.91 -12.86 3.83
N VAL A 233 1.82 -13.28 3.19
CA VAL A 233 0.56 -13.63 3.87
C VAL A 233 0.77 -14.78 4.86
N MET A 234 1.47 -15.86 4.45
CA MET A 234 1.81 -16.98 5.32
C MET A 234 2.67 -16.54 6.52
N SER A 235 3.66 -15.66 6.29
CA SER A 235 4.54 -15.10 7.34
C SER A 235 3.77 -14.37 8.42
N ILE A 236 2.80 -13.55 8.02
CA ILE A 236 1.97 -12.78 8.94
C ILE A 236 0.97 -13.71 9.66
N MET A 237 0.47 -14.72 8.97
CA MET A 237 -0.52 -15.63 9.53
C MET A 237 0.07 -16.65 10.50
N ASP A 238 1.35 -17.01 10.36
CA ASP A 238 2.06 -17.95 11.25
C ASP A 238 2.12 -17.47 12.72
N VAL A 239 2.07 -16.16 12.94
CA VAL A 239 2.09 -15.57 14.30
C VAL A 239 0.69 -15.22 14.82
N ARG A 240 -0.37 -15.53 14.06
CA ARG A 240 -1.76 -15.23 14.41
C ARG A 240 -2.47 -16.43 15.00
N THR A 241 -3.54 -16.15 15.74
CA THR A 241 -4.34 -17.15 16.44
C THR A 241 -5.63 -17.45 15.69
N GLN A 242 -6.01 -18.73 15.63
CA GLN A 242 -7.27 -19.22 15.08
C GLN A 242 -7.91 -20.24 16.00
N THR A 243 -9.24 -20.37 15.93
CA THR A 243 -9.96 -21.41 16.69
C THR A 243 -9.96 -22.73 15.95
N TRP A 244 -10.16 -22.69 14.63
CA TRP A 244 -10.15 -23.87 13.76
C TRP A 244 -8.93 -23.81 12.83
N PRO A 245 -8.23 -24.93 12.58
CA PRO A 245 -7.09 -24.94 11.67
C PRO A 245 -7.42 -24.40 10.28
N ASN A 246 -8.61 -24.72 9.76
CA ASN A 246 -9.06 -24.29 8.43
C ASN A 246 -9.31 -22.79 8.31
N ASP A 247 -9.62 -22.09 9.42
CA ASP A 247 -9.86 -20.65 9.42
C ASP A 247 -8.62 -19.88 8.94
N HIS A 248 -7.44 -20.42 9.22
CA HIS A 248 -6.17 -19.84 8.79
C HIS A 248 -6.08 -19.75 7.26
N PHE A 249 -6.49 -20.79 6.53
CA PHE A 249 -6.47 -20.79 5.07
C PHE A 249 -7.50 -19.84 4.46
N TYR A 250 -8.70 -19.75 5.03
CA TYR A 250 -9.69 -18.77 4.59
C TYR A 250 -9.21 -17.33 4.84
N ALA A 251 -8.54 -17.08 5.97
CA ALA A 251 -7.89 -15.80 6.24
C ALA A 251 -6.77 -15.48 5.24
N MET A 252 -5.95 -16.47 4.87
CA MET A 252 -4.93 -16.30 3.83
C MET A 252 -5.53 -16.01 2.45
N MET A 253 -6.58 -16.73 2.05
CA MET A 253 -7.27 -16.49 0.78
C MET A 253 -7.86 -15.10 0.70
N GLY A 254 -8.54 -14.65 1.75
CA GLY A 254 -9.08 -13.30 1.79
C GLY A 254 -7.99 -12.23 1.81
N ALA A 255 -6.84 -12.46 2.46
CA ALA A 255 -5.73 -11.52 2.44
C ALA A 255 -5.05 -11.40 1.07
N ILE A 256 -4.91 -12.50 0.33
CA ILE A 256 -4.18 -12.53 -0.94
C ILE A 256 -5.01 -12.08 -2.14
N SER A 257 -6.35 -12.19 -2.06
CA SER A 257 -7.26 -11.90 -3.15
C SER A 257 -8.49 -11.13 -2.71
N THR A 258 -8.83 -10.14 -3.52
CA THR A 258 -10.12 -9.43 -3.48
C THR A 258 -11.05 -9.91 -4.59
N GLU A 259 -10.76 -11.04 -5.25
CA GLU A 259 -11.69 -11.66 -6.20
C GLU A 259 -12.73 -12.49 -5.45
N PRO A 260 -13.99 -12.51 -5.94
CA PRO A 260 -15.00 -13.40 -5.38
C PRO A 260 -14.64 -14.86 -5.68
N ALA A 261 -15.05 -15.74 -4.78
CA ALA A 261 -14.89 -17.18 -4.94
C ALA A 261 -15.54 -17.64 -6.24
N ARG A 262 -14.83 -18.47 -7.00
CA ARG A 262 -15.37 -19.14 -8.18
C ARG A 262 -15.98 -20.46 -7.72
N ALA A 263 -17.06 -20.88 -8.38
CA ALA A 263 -17.63 -22.21 -8.19
C ALA A 263 -16.63 -23.25 -8.71
N VAL A 264 -15.67 -23.61 -7.87
CA VAL A 264 -14.71 -24.69 -8.14
C VAL A 264 -15.19 -25.92 -7.36
N GLU A 265 -14.83 -27.10 -7.86
CA GLU A 265 -14.99 -28.36 -7.13
C GLU A 265 -14.56 -28.22 -5.67
N ARG A 266 -15.27 -28.92 -4.76
CA ARG A 266 -14.98 -28.89 -3.32
C ARG A 266 -13.54 -29.33 -3.05
N LYS A 267 -12.66 -28.35 -2.88
CA LYS A 267 -11.26 -28.50 -2.47
C LYS A 267 -11.14 -28.34 -0.96
N SER A 268 -10.09 -28.88 -0.34
CA SER A 268 -9.77 -28.43 1.01
C SER A 268 -9.40 -26.94 1.01
N PRO A 269 -9.47 -26.24 2.15
CA PRO A 269 -9.05 -24.84 2.24
C PRO A 269 -7.58 -24.61 1.86
N CYS A 270 -6.69 -25.57 2.12
CA CYS A 270 -5.28 -25.51 1.74
C CYS A 270 -5.12 -25.57 0.21
N GLU A 271 -5.78 -26.51 -0.43
CA GLU A 271 -5.80 -26.64 -1.89
C GLU A 271 -6.46 -25.43 -2.58
N ALA A 272 -7.53 -24.90 -1.99
CA ALA A 272 -8.16 -23.68 -2.47
C ALA A 272 -7.19 -22.48 -2.42
N PHE A 273 -6.42 -22.34 -1.33
CA PHE A 273 -5.39 -21.31 -1.20
C PHE A 273 -4.26 -21.49 -2.22
N MET A 274 -3.68 -22.68 -2.35
CA MET A 274 -2.61 -22.95 -3.34
C MET A 274 -3.10 -22.69 -4.77
N ALA A 275 -4.29 -23.18 -5.12
CA ALA A 275 -4.88 -22.95 -6.43
C ALA A 275 -5.17 -21.47 -6.70
N LEU A 276 -5.53 -20.69 -5.66
CA LEU A 276 -5.68 -19.24 -5.77
C LEU A 276 -4.34 -18.56 -6.06
N CYS A 277 -3.27 -18.96 -5.36
CA CYS A 277 -1.92 -18.44 -5.58
C CYS A 277 -1.40 -18.78 -6.99
N GLU A 278 -1.60 -20.02 -7.45
CA GLU A 278 -1.24 -20.47 -8.81
C GLU A 278 -1.94 -19.64 -9.89
N ARG A 279 -3.24 -19.37 -9.73
CA ARG A 279 -3.98 -18.50 -10.67
C ARG A 279 -3.47 -17.06 -10.68
N LYS A 280 -3.05 -16.55 -9.52
CA LYS A 280 -2.39 -15.24 -9.39
C LYS A 280 -0.99 -15.24 -10.02
N GLY A 281 -0.42 -16.41 -10.32
CA GLY A 281 0.97 -16.55 -10.76
C GLY A 281 1.98 -16.40 -9.62
N ASP A 282 1.53 -16.54 -8.38
CA ASP A 282 2.37 -16.44 -7.18
C ASP A 282 2.65 -17.83 -6.62
N TYR A 283 3.87 -18.31 -6.84
CA TYR A 283 4.32 -19.62 -6.37
C TYR A 283 5.10 -19.54 -5.05
N SER A 284 5.11 -18.38 -4.37
CA SER A 284 5.92 -18.20 -3.15
C SER A 284 5.47 -19.06 -1.96
N PHE A 285 4.29 -19.68 -2.02
CA PHE A 285 3.83 -20.66 -1.02
C PHE A 285 4.69 -21.95 -0.96
N VAL A 286 5.51 -22.21 -1.99
CA VAL A 286 6.50 -23.31 -1.98
C VAL A 286 7.57 -23.13 -0.90
N PHE A 287 7.80 -21.90 -0.43
CA PHE A 287 8.71 -21.59 0.68
C PHE A 287 8.07 -21.88 2.05
N SER A 288 7.41 -23.03 2.16
CA SER A 288 6.84 -23.58 3.38
C SER A 288 7.55 -24.85 3.83
N SER A 289 7.45 -25.17 5.12
CA SER A 289 8.00 -26.39 5.73
C SER A 289 7.16 -27.64 5.50
N ALA A 290 6.04 -27.53 4.76
CA ALA A 290 5.18 -28.64 4.39
C ALA A 290 5.94 -29.65 3.50
N GLY A 291 5.58 -30.93 3.63
CA GLY A 291 6.09 -31.98 2.75
C GLY A 291 5.73 -31.68 1.29
N ARG A 292 6.51 -32.25 0.36
CA ARG A 292 6.25 -32.09 -1.08
C ARG A 292 5.31 -33.17 -1.60
N ASP A 293 4.46 -32.79 -2.54
CA ASP A 293 3.59 -33.73 -3.25
C ASP A 293 4.42 -34.81 -3.97
N GLU A 294 3.97 -36.05 -3.93
CA GLU A 294 4.69 -37.18 -4.54
C GLU A 294 4.26 -37.42 -5.99
N ARG A 295 3.13 -36.85 -6.42
CA ARG A 295 2.61 -36.94 -7.79
C ARG A 295 3.63 -36.40 -8.79
N ALA A 296 3.81 -37.12 -9.90
CA ALA A 296 4.72 -36.71 -10.97
C ALA A 296 4.35 -35.31 -11.49
N GLY A 297 5.34 -34.42 -11.63
CA GLY A 297 5.14 -33.03 -12.05
C GLY A 297 4.72 -32.06 -10.93
N MET A 298 4.37 -32.54 -9.74
CA MET A 298 3.90 -31.71 -8.62
C MET A 298 4.87 -31.68 -7.42
N ARG A 299 6.07 -32.28 -7.55
CA ARG A 299 7.06 -32.37 -6.45
C ARG A 299 7.59 -31.03 -5.93
N TRP A 300 7.40 -29.95 -6.67
CA TRP A 300 7.70 -28.59 -6.22
C TRP A 300 6.65 -28.06 -5.23
N ARG A 301 5.44 -28.63 -5.25
CA ARG A 301 4.25 -28.16 -4.55
C ARG A 301 4.14 -28.78 -3.15
N PRO A 302 3.71 -28.01 -2.13
CA PRO A 302 3.34 -28.57 -0.83
C PRO A 302 2.20 -29.59 -0.88
N LYS A 303 2.19 -30.55 0.05
CA LYS A 303 1.06 -31.46 0.28
C LYS A 303 -0.14 -30.69 0.82
N GLU A 304 -1.33 -31.02 0.32
CA GLU A 304 -2.60 -30.40 0.70
C GLU A 304 -2.94 -30.59 2.20
N GLU A 305 -2.52 -31.70 2.79
CA GLU A 305 -2.84 -32.07 4.17
C GLU A 305 -1.94 -31.38 5.21
N ASP A 306 -0.84 -30.75 4.78
CA ASP A 306 0.16 -30.17 5.66
C ASP A 306 -0.11 -28.67 5.96
N GLU A 307 0.33 -28.20 7.12
CA GLU A 307 0.33 -26.78 7.44
C GLU A 307 1.38 -26.03 6.61
N LEU A 308 0.97 -24.97 5.92
CA LEU A 308 1.85 -24.11 5.12
C LEU A 308 2.64 -23.12 5.97
N LYS A 309 3.41 -23.62 6.94
CA LYS A 309 4.28 -22.78 7.77
C LYS A 309 5.43 -22.22 6.94
N PRO A 310 5.64 -20.90 6.91
CA PRO A 310 6.69 -20.29 6.11
C PRO A 310 8.08 -20.63 6.67
N ILE A 311 9.03 -20.97 5.80
CA ILE A 311 10.42 -21.26 6.21
C ILE A 311 11.13 -19.95 6.63
N ILE A 312 10.78 -18.85 5.96
CA ILE A 312 11.34 -17.52 6.21
C ILE A 312 10.18 -16.59 6.53
N LYS A 313 10.27 -15.86 7.65
CA LYS A 313 9.30 -14.82 7.97
C LYS A 313 9.64 -13.57 7.18
N LEU A 314 8.82 -13.27 6.17
CA LEU A 314 8.92 -12.04 5.41
C LEU A 314 8.08 -10.95 6.07
N SER A 315 8.77 -10.00 6.68
CA SER A 315 8.17 -8.87 7.37
C SER A 315 8.07 -7.68 6.40
N SER A 316 6.94 -6.97 6.34
CA SER A 316 6.61 -5.93 5.33
C SER A 316 7.27 -4.55 5.55
N TRP A 317 8.44 -4.51 6.18
CA TRP A 317 9.01 -3.27 6.71
C TRP A 317 9.82 -2.47 5.69
N GLY A 318 9.43 -1.20 5.51
CA GLY A 318 10.33 -0.11 5.16
C GLY A 318 10.52 0.85 6.35
N GLU A 319 11.67 1.54 6.47
CA GLU A 319 11.97 2.42 7.61
C GLU A 319 10.98 3.59 7.80
N ARG A 320 10.19 3.94 6.78
CA ARG A 320 9.21 5.05 6.80
C ARG A 320 7.99 4.82 7.71
N LEU A 321 7.80 3.61 8.23
CA LEU A 321 6.58 3.22 8.96
C LEU A 321 6.69 3.29 10.50
N ARG A 322 7.78 3.85 11.06
CA ARG A 322 8.01 3.95 12.53
C ARG A 322 7.12 4.96 13.29
N GLY A 323 6.09 5.50 12.64
CA GLY A 323 5.21 6.54 13.17
C GLY A 323 5.92 7.89 13.31
N GLN A 324 5.52 8.91 12.52
CA GLN A 324 5.89 10.30 12.79
C GLN A 324 4.82 10.93 13.70
N ALA A 325 5.24 11.77 14.65
CA ALA A 325 4.32 12.56 15.46
C ALA A 325 3.43 13.42 14.53
N PHE A 326 2.13 13.16 14.53
CA PHE A 326 1.16 13.82 13.67
C PHE A 326 1.03 15.30 14.07
N LYS A 327 1.86 16.19 13.50
CA LYS A 327 1.67 17.64 13.57
C LYS A 327 0.51 17.97 12.62
N GLY A 328 -0.65 18.28 13.20
CA GLY A 328 -1.95 18.30 12.52
C GLY A 328 -1.96 19.02 11.17
N TYR A 329 -2.35 18.29 10.13
CA TYR A 329 -2.84 18.82 8.87
C TYR A 329 -4.36 18.67 8.81
N PRO A 330 -5.11 19.66 8.29
CA PRO A 330 -6.50 19.45 7.91
C PRO A 330 -6.53 18.69 6.58
N TYR A 331 -6.95 17.43 6.62
CA TYR A 331 -7.25 16.64 5.43
C TYR A 331 -8.58 17.13 4.84
N LYS A 332 -8.54 18.02 3.85
CA LYS A 332 -9.73 18.36 3.03
C LYS A 332 -9.75 17.42 1.83
N ARG A 333 -10.65 16.43 1.85
CA ARG A 333 -11.00 15.64 0.67
C ARG A 333 -12.13 16.35 -0.08
N ARG A 334 -11.97 16.52 -1.40
CA ARG A 334 -12.94 17.14 -2.31
C ARG A 334 -14.30 16.42 -2.24
N GLU A 335 -15.36 17.18 -1.96
CA GLU A 335 -16.71 16.90 -2.45
C GLU A 335 -16.76 17.42 -3.90
N ALA A 336 -17.03 16.53 -4.85
CA ALA A 336 -17.34 16.89 -6.23
C ALA A 336 -18.58 16.10 -6.63
N LEU A 337 -19.73 16.76 -6.53
CA LEU A 337 -20.99 16.37 -7.15
C LEU A 337 -21.66 17.67 -7.61
N ASP A 338 -22.31 17.55 -8.76
CA ASP A 338 -23.04 18.51 -9.59
C ASP A 338 -22.26 19.12 -10.78
N ASP A 339 -22.91 19.01 -11.95
CA ASP A 339 -22.53 19.40 -13.32
C ASP A 339 -21.73 18.42 -14.20
N VAL A 340 -22.31 17.24 -14.49
CA VAL A 340 -22.23 16.65 -15.84
C VAL A 340 -23.54 15.95 -16.19
N SER A 341 -24.53 16.74 -16.61
CA SER A 341 -25.71 16.25 -17.32
C SER A 341 -25.79 16.98 -18.66
N ASP A 342 -25.05 16.52 -19.68
CA ASP A 342 -25.30 16.92 -21.10
C ASP A 342 -24.55 16.13 -22.20
N LEU A 343 -23.98 14.94 -21.95
CA LEU A 343 -23.27 14.16 -22.99
C LEU A 343 -23.76 12.71 -23.17
N ALA A 344 -25.05 12.46 -22.93
CA ALA A 344 -25.69 11.18 -23.25
C ALA A 344 -26.54 11.29 -24.52
N ASN A 345 -25.93 11.26 -25.71
CA ASN A 345 -26.63 11.00 -26.98
C ASN A 345 -25.65 10.62 -28.12
N HIS A 346 -25.08 9.42 -28.06
CA HIS A 346 -24.58 8.73 -29.26
C HIS A 346 -24.85 7.22 -29.17
N PRO A 347 -25.41 6.59 -30.22
CA PRO A 347 -25.63 5.15 -30.25
C PRO A 347 -24.32 4.37 -30.48
N PRO A 348 -24.18 3.15 -29.93
CA PRO A 348 -23.00 2.32 -30.14
C PRO A 348 -22.94 1.73 -31.56
N PRO A 349 -21.73 1.45 -32.10
CA PRO A 349 -21.55 0.74 -33.36
C PRO A 349 -21.89 -0.77 -33.21
N PRO A 350 -22.26 -1.46 -34.32
CA PRO A 350 -22.65 -2.86 -34.28
C PRO A 350 -21.47 -3.81 -34.03
N PRO A 351 -21.71 -5.01 -33.48
CA PRO A 351 -20.66 -5.98 -33.20
C PRO A 351 -20.29 -6.79 -34.46
N ASP A 352 -19.05 -6.69 -34.89
CA ASP A 352 -18.46 -7.58 -35.90
C ASP A 352 -18.27 -8.99 -35.32
N GLY A 353 -18.84 -9.96 -36.02
CA GLY A 353 -18.81 -11.37 -35.68
C GLY A 353 -17.46 -12.03 -36.00
N TYR A 354 -16.95 -12.79 -35.04
CA TYR A 354 -15.95 -13.82 -35.29
C TYR A 354 -16.22 -15.00 -34.34
N GLN A 355 -16.74 -16.11 -34.89
CA GLN A 355 -16.82 -17.40 -34.21
C GLN A 355 -15.74 -18.32 -34.78
N PRO A 356 -14.89 -18.95 -33.95
CA PRO A 356 -14.21 -20.17 -34.32
C PRO A 356 -15.04 -21.38 -33.84
N SER A 357 -15.49 -22.18 -34.80
CA SER A 357 -16.04 -23.51 -34.61
C SER A 357 -14.94 -24.48 -34.19
N PHE A 358 -15.10 -25.14 -33.04
CA PHE A 358 -14.38 -26.37 -32.73
C PHE A 358 -15.38 -27.53 -32.70
N THR A 359 -15.22 -28.42 -33.67
CA THR A 359 -15.90 -29.71 -33.77
C THR A 359 -15.32 -30.68 -32.74
N SER A 360 -16.19 -31.26 -31.93
CA SER A 360 -15.91 -32.40 -31.05
C SER A 360 -16.11 -33.71 -31.82
N PRO A 361 -15.30 -34.77 -31.59
CA PRO A 361 -15.71 -36.13 -31.94
C PRO A 361 -16.10 -36.93 -30.68
N ASP A 362 -17.37 -37.31 -30.67
CA ASP A 362 -17.95 -38.59 -30.28
C ASP A 362 -17.32 -39.46 -29.16
N SER A 363 -18.08 -39.51 -28.07
CA SER A 363 -18.57 -40.71 -27.38
C SER A 363 -18.02 -42.09 -27.78
N ILE A 364 -17.40 -42.77 -26.82
CA ILE A 364 -17.52 -44.22 -26.67
C ILE A 364 -18.09 -44.53 -25.29
N ASN A 365 -19.18 -45.28 -25.35
CA ASN A 365 -19.99 -45.78 -24.27
C ASN A 365 -19.58 -47.25 -24.05
N THR A 366 -19.20 -47.65 -22.83
CA THR A 366 -19.29 -49.04 -22.40
C THR A 366 -19.52 -49.12 -20.90
N SER A 367 -20.51 -49.94 -20.57
CA SER A 367 -21.07 -50.19 -19.26
C SER A 367 -20.26 -51.19 -18.44
N ASP A 368 -20.69 -51.28 -17.17
CA ASP A 368 -20.63 -52.42 -16.26
C ASP A 368 -19.26 -52.76 -15.62
N GLN A 369 -19.15 -52.56 -14.30
CA GLN A 369 -19.54 -53.58 -13.31
C GLN A 369 -19.20 -53.13 -11.88
N VAL A 370 -20.15 -53.35 -10.97
CA VAL A 370 -20.00 -53.32 -9.51
C VAL A 370 -19.39 -54.66 -9.07
N PRO A 371 -18.50 -54.69 -8.05
CA PRO A 371 -18.96 -55.20 -6.75
C PRO A 371 -18.32 -54.51 -5.52
N VAL A 372 -19.19 -54.09 -4.59
CA VAL A 372 -18.99 -54.16 -3.12
C VAL A 372 -19.01 -55.67 -2.76
N PRO A 373 -18.23 -56.26 -1.83
CA PRO A 373 -18.14 -55.81 -0.43
C PRO A 373 -16.85 -56.19 0.36
N TRP A 374 -16.64 -55.58 1.54
CA TRP A 374 -16.63 -56.34 2.80
C TRP A 374 -16.55 -55.46 4.04
N SER A 375 -17.35 -55.87 5.02
CA SER A 375 -17.44 -55.35 6.37
C SER A 375 -16.81 -56.35 7.34
N LYS A 376 -16.13 -55.88 8.39
CA LYS A 376 -16.31 -56.25 9.82
C LYS A 376 -15.02 -56.16 10.66
N ARG A 377 -15.18 -55.44 11.78
CA ARG A 377 -14.85 -55.77 13.20
C ARG A 377 -13.42 -56.18 13.58
N LEU A 378 -12.88 -55.49 14.59
CA LEU A 378 -12.72 -55.89 16.02
C LEU A 378 -12.06 -54.71 16.77
N ARG A 379 -12.72 -54.06 17.74
CA ARG A 379 -12.75 -54.31 19.20
C ARG A 379 -11.38 -54.38 19.92
N SER A 380 -11.16 -53.33 20.71
CA SER A 380 -10.82 -53.31 22.16
C SER A 380 -9.61 -54.06 22.72
N SER A 381 -8.74 -53.31 23.39
CA SER A 381 -8.10 -53.50 24.72
C SER A 381 -6.76 -52.75 24.68
N GLY A 382 -6.36 -51.88 25.62
CA GLY A 382 -6.55 -51.91 27.06
C GLY A 382 -5.32 -52.56 27.70
N SER A 383 -4.33 -51.78 28.16
CA SER A 383 -3.53 -52.14 29.36
C SER A 383 -2.62 -50.99 29.82
N GLN A 384 -2.68 -50.76 31.13
CA GLN A 384 -1.74 -49.99 31.94
C GLN A 384 -0.37 -50.67 32.07
N ARG A 385 0.64 -49.83 32.38
CA ARG A 385 1.78 -49.96 33.34
C ARG A 385 2.87 -49.02 32.80
N GLY A 386 3.29 -47.94 33.46
CA GLY A 386 3.67 -47.80 34.85
C GLY A 386 5.11 -48.28 35.02
N LEU A 387 6.08 -47.36 35.16
CA LEU A 387 7.25 -47.50 36.04
C LEU A 387 8.10 -46.22 36.11
N ARG A 388 8.45 -45.92 37.36
CA ARG A 388 9.46 -44.98 37.89
C ARG A 388 10.83 -45.10 37.21
N GLY A 389 11.55 -43.97 37.18
CA GLY A 389 13.01 -43.93 37.12
C GLY A 389 13.54 -42.54 37.46
N GLN A 390 13.90 -42.30 38.73
CA GLN A 390 14.78 -41.21 39.13
C GLN A 390 16.23 -41.56 38.73
N ALA A 391 16.99 -40.59 38.23
CA ALA A 391 18.42 -40.50 38.45
C ALA A 391 18.92 -39.06 38.23
N ALA A 392 19.45 -38.49 39.31
CA ALA A 392 20.23 -37.27 39.33
C ALA A 392 21.66 -37.53 38.85
N LEU A 393 22.25 -36.60 38.10
CA LEU A 393 23.70 -36.31 37.94
C LEU A 393 23.72 -34.94 37.20
N GLY A 394 24.25 -33.82 37.70
CA GLY A 394 25.51 -33.63 38.42
C GLY A 394 26.62 -33.34 37.41
N GLY A 395 26.84 -32.07 37.00
CA GLY A 395 27.79 -31.79 35.91
C GLY A 395 28.17 -30.33 35.66
N LYS A 396 28.86 -29.72 36.63
CA LYS A 396 29.98 -28.75 36.52
C LYS A 396 29.99 -27.74 35.34
N THR A 397 29.79 -26.48 35.72
CA THR A 397 30.28 -25.26 35.06
C THR A 397 31.81 -25.28 34.90
N LYS A 398 32.30 -25.08 33.68
CA LYS A 398 33.69 -24.65 33.41
C LYS A 398 33.66 -23.28 32.73
N GLN A 399 34.16 -22.29 33.47
CA GLN A 399 34.58 -21.00 32.96
C GLN A 399 35.75 -21.18 31.99
N LEU A 400 35.73 -20.45 30.87
CA LEU A 400 36.90 -20.17 30.05
C LEU A 400 37.05 -18.64 29.91
N PRO A 401 38.30 -18.13 29.86
CA PRO A 401 38.61 -16.72 30.12
C PRO A 401 38.52 -15.85 28.86
N SER A 402 38.21 -14.57 29.10
CA SER A 402 38.28 -13.47 28.13
C SER A 402 39.71 -13.21 27.62
N PRO A 403 39.91 -12.85 26.34
CA PRO A 403 41.19 -12.31 25.89
C PRO A 403 41.28 -10.80 26.10
N ARG A 404 42.44 -10.40 26.63
CA ARG A 404 42.97 -9.04 26.78
C ARG A 404 43.09 -8.31 25.43
N MET A 405 42.83 -7.01 25.48
CA MET A 405 43.24 -6.04 24.46
C MET A 405 44.77 -5.84 24.46
N THR A 406 45.36 -5.79 23.28
CA THR A 406 46.69 -5.19 23.04
C THR A 406 46.62 -4.32 21.79
N ASN A 407 46.87 -3.02 21.97
CA ASN A 407 47.31 -2.12 20.91
C ASN A 407 48.66 -2.58 20.35
N PRO A 408 48.95 -2.26 19.08
CA PRO A 408 50.10 -1.39 18.90
C PRO A 408 49.86 -0.27 17.88
N SER A 409 50.37 0.88 18.25
CA SER A 409 50.78 1.98 17.38
C SER A 409 52.01 1.59 16.56
N SER A 410 52.02 1.91 15.26
CA SER A 410 53.22 2.38 14.58
C SER A 410 52.86 3.07 13.27
N ASN A 411 53.35 4.31 13.16
CA ASN A 411 53.55 5.05 11.91
C ASN A 411 54.24 4.18 10.86
N ASP A 412 53.89 4.38 9.59
CA ASP A 412 54.91 4.63 8.57
C ASP A 412 54.37 5.43 7.38
N ASN A 413 55.11 6.50 7.10
CA ASN A 413 55.02 7.37 5.93
C ASN A 413 55.55 6.65 4.70
N ILE A 414 54.77 6.55 3.62
CA ILE A 414 55.32 6.52 2.26
C ILE A 414 54.42 7.39 1.38
N GLY A 415 55.02 8.46 0.84
CA GLY A 415 54.38 9.38 -0.07
C GLY A 415 54.16 8.80 -1.47
N SER A 416 53.21 9.37 -2.18
CA SER A 416 53.17 9.35 -3.65
C SER A 416 52.44 10.57 -4.17
N SER A 417 53.20 11.32 -4.95
CA SER A 417 52.91 12.56 -5.66
C SER A 417 52.17 12.34 -6.99
N SER A 418 51.62 13.44 -7.52
CA SER A 418 51.14 13.68 -8.91
C SER A 418 49.75 13.10 -9.23
N SER A 419 48.85 13.75 -9.98
CA SER A 419 48.93 14.88 -10.91
C SER A 419 47.53 15.48 -11.13
N SER A 420 47.35 16.79 -10.92
CA SER A 420 46.12 17.52 -11.27
C SER A 420 46.27 18.15 -12.66
N GLY A 421 45.71 17.50 -13.69
CA GLY A 421 45.57 18.06 -15.03
C GLY A 421 44.30 18.89 -15.14
N GLY A 422 44.45 20.21 -15.26
CA GLY A 422 43.35 21.14 -15.51
C GLY A 422 42.91 21.13 -16.97
N SER A 423 41.60 21.12 -17.20
CA SER A 423 41.00 21.41 -18.50
C SER A 423 40.01 22.57 -18.34
N LYS A 424 40.38 23.72 -18.93
CA LYS A 424 39.56 24.94 -18.99
C LYS A 424 38.62 24.86 -20.19
N SER A 425 37.32 24.67 -19.95
CA SER A 425 36.30 24.94 -20.98
C SER A 425 35.86 26.41 -20.87
N LYS A 426 36.07 27.17 -21.96
CA LYS A 426 35.59 28.54 -22.13
C LYS A 426 34.08 28.52 -22.38
N THR A 427 33.29 28.83 -21.36
CA THR A 427 31.86 29.13 -21.49
C THR A 427 31.70 30.61 -21.82
N GLN A 428 31.04 30.93 -22.94
CA GLN A 428 30.65 32.30 -23.26
C GLN A 428 29.60 32.80 -22.24
N PRO A 429 29.68 34.05 -21.77
CA PRO A 429 28.71 34.57 -20.82
C PRO A 429 27.35 34.78 -21.51
N THR A 430 26.33 34.13 -20.95
CA THR A 430 24.93 34.36 -21.29
C THR A 430 24.50 35.75 -20.82
N GLN A 431 23.86 36.49 -21.73
CA GLN A 431 23.33 37.83 -21.49
C GLN A 431 22.35 37.84 -20.31
N SER A 432 22.54 38.82 -19.41
CA SER A 432 21.71 38.96 -18.21
C SER A 432 20.26 39.32 -18.57
N PHE A 433 19.33 38.96 -17.70
CA PHE A 433 17.90 39.29 -17.83
C PHE A 433 17.66 40.80 -18.00
N ARG A 434 18.48 41.63 -17.35
CA ARG A 434 18.45 43.10 -17.47
C ARG A 434 18.76 43.59 -18.89
N ASP A 435 19.69 42.95 -19.59
CA ASP A 435 20.11 43.33 -20.94
C ASP A 435 19.05 43.01 -22.00
N ARG A 436 18.17 42.04 -21.70
CA ARG A 436 17.06 41.64 -22.58
C ARG A 436 15.84 42.56 -22.45
N VAL A 437 15.64 43.17 -21.29
CA VAL A 437 14.50 44.05 -21.01
C VAL A 437 14.68 45.45 -21.59
N MET A 438 15.93 45.89 -21.82
CA MET A 438 16.24 47.28 -22.22
C MET A 438 16.47 47.49 -23.72
N GLN A 439 16.29 46.48 -24.58
CA GLN A 439 16.45 46.66 -26.03
C GLN A 439 15.10 46.92 -26.73
N PRO A 440 14.95 48.05 -27.45
CA PRO A 440 13.77 48.30 -28.25
C PRO A 440 13.72 47.36 -29.48
N PRO A 441 12.53 46.90 -29.90
CA PRO A 441 12.39 45.85 -30.88
C PRO A 441 12.84 46.30 -32.28
N ARG A 442 13.85 45.62 -32.84
CA ARG A 442 14.21 45.73 -34.25
C ARG A 442 13.17 45.03 -35.11
N ARG A 443 12.56 45.77 -36.04
CA ARG A 443 11.72 45.24 -37.12
C ARG A 443 12.60 44.60 -38.19
N THR A 444 12.29 43.35 -38.56
CA THR A 444 12.75 42.76 -39.82
C THR A 444 11.62 41.98 -40.51
N SER A 445 11.49 42.30 -41.80
CA SER A 445 10.52 41.85 -42.80
C SER A 445 10.67 40.36 -43.17
N PRO A 446 9.71 39.77 -43.92
CA PRO A 446 9.70 38.34 -44.21
C PRO A 446 10.37 38.03 -45.55
N ARG A 447 11.10 36.89 -45.64
CA ARG A 447 11.08 36.05 -46.86
C ARG A 447 11.82 34.71 -46.77
N PHE A 448 11.17 33.76 -47.47
CA PHE A 448 11.64 32.59 -48.24
C PHE A 448 11.99 31.25 -47.57
N THR A 449 11.24 30.26 -48.08
CA THR A 449 11.35 28.80 -48.05
C THR A 449 12.42 28.27 -49.03
N VAL A 450 12.97 27.08 -48.75
CA VAL A 450 13.26 25.95 -49.68
C VAL A 450 13.84 24.74 -48.85
N PRO A 451 13.72 23.48 -49.32
CA PRO A 451 13.50 22.30 -48.46
C PRO A 451 14.62 21.24 -48.44
N GLY A 452 14.51 20.29 -47.50
CA GLY A 452 14.85 18.88 -47.73
C GLY A 452 15.91 18.25 -46.80
N ASN A 453 15.49 17.40 -45.85
CA ASN A 453 15.86 15.97 -45.77
C ASN A 453 15.12 15.22 -44.64
N PRO A 454 14.91 13.88 -44.74
CA PRO A 454 14.02 13.11 -43.88
C PRO A 454 14.76 12.35 -42.76
N ALA A 455 14.31 12.55 -41.53
CA ALA A 455 14.31 11.57 -40.42
C ALA A 455 13.69 12.28 -39.21
N ARG A 456 12.36 12.36 -39.16
CA ARG A 456 11.64 12.95 -38.03
C ARG A 456 11.20 11.83 -37.09
N GLN A 457 11.88 11.72 -35.95
CA GLN A 457 11.28 11.12 -34.75
C GLN A 457 9.98 11.87 -34.40
N PRO A 458 8.99 11.21 -33.79
CA PRO A 458 7.79 11.89 -33.33
C PRO A 458 8.19 12.97 -32.33
N ASN A 459 7.84 14.23 -32.63
CA ASN A 459 8.05 15.38 -31.75
C ASN A 459 7.34 15.13 -30.41
N GLN A 460 8.04 14.57 -29.44
CA GLN A 460 7.63 14.68 -28.04
C GLN A 460 7.70 16.18 -27.70
N LYS A 461 6.53 16.76 -27.43
CA LYS A 461 6.44 18.14 -26.93
C LYS A 461 7.27 18.21 -25.65
N LYS A 462 8.40 18.92 -25.69
CA LYS A 462 9.15 19.29 -24.48
C LYS A 462 8.18 20.03 -23.56
N ARG A 463 7.72 19.36 -22.52
CA ARG A 463 6.95 20.00 -21.45
C ARG A 463 7.94 20.91 -20.72
N SER A 464 7.63 22.20 -20.69
CA SER A 464 8.47 23.22 -20.06
C SER A 464 7.56 24.00 -19.14
N VAL A 465 8.06 24.37 -17.96
CA VAL A 465 7.33 25.24 -17.03
C VAL A 465 7.20 26.67 -17.56
N ALA A 466 7.87 27.09 -18.64
CA ALA A 466 7.78 28.45 -19.19
C ALA A 466 6.36 29.06 -19.39
N PRO A 467 5.29 28.29 -19.72
CA PRO A 467 3.91 28.79 -19.73
C PRO A 467 3.40 29.28 -18.36
N PHE A 468 3.98 28.82 -17.25
CA PHE A 468 3.76 29.27 -15.87
C PHE A 468 3.92 30.78 -15.73
N PHE A 469 5.08 31.32 -16.16
CA PHE A 469 5.39 32.74 -16.00
C PHE A 469 4.52 33.64 -16.87
N LYS A 470 4.17 33.18 -18.08
CA LYS A 470 3.24 33.91 -18.95
C LYS A 470 1.83 34.00 -18.36
N ARG A 471 1.38 32.99 -17.60
CA ARG A 471 0.05 32.98 -16.96
C ARG A 471 0.01 33.86 -15.72
N ILE A 472 1.07 33.86 -14.91
CA ILE A 472 1.20 34.77 -13.77
C ILE A 472 1.25 36.21 -14.26
N GLU A 473 2.09 36.52 -15.24
CA GLU A 473 2.23 37.87 -15.80
C GLU A 473 0.93 38.38 -16.43
N ALA A 474 0.17 37.52 -17.13
CA ALA A 474 -1.13 37.88 -17.69
C ALA A 474 -2.18 38.21 -16.60
N ALA A 475 -2.18 37.51 -15.47
CA ALA A 475 -3.11 37.75 -14.37
C ALA A 475 -2.90 39.11 -13.66
N PHE A 476 -1.74 39.74 -13.83
CA PHE A 476 -1.42 41.07 -13.28
C PHE A 476 -1.55 42.22 -14.28
N GLN A 477 -1.82 41.95 -15.56
CA GLN A 477 -1.99 42.98 -16.59
C GLN A 477 -3.46 43.40 -16.82
N ASP A 478 -4.43 42.75 -16.18
CA ASP A 478 -5.83 43.13 -16.26
C ASP A 478 -6.09 44.44 -15.47
N LYS A 479 -6.54 45.47 -16.21
CA LYS A 479 -6.74 46.84 -15.72
C LYS A 479 -7.74 46.93 -14.55
N PRO A 480 -7.56 47.89 -13.62
CA PRO A 480 -8.51 48.10 -12.52
C PRO A 480 -9.86 48.62 -13.03
N LEU A 481 -10.95 48.04 -12.51
CA LEU A 481 -12.32 48.47 -12.71
C LEU A 481 -12.59 49.80 -11.97
N LYS A 482 -13.38 50.67 -12.61
CA LYS A 482 -13.78 51.98 -12.07
C LYS A 482 -14.61 51.84 -10.79
N PRO A 483 -14.50 52.79 -9.84
CA PRO A 483 -15.29 52.77 -8.61
C PRO A 483 -16.73 53.17 -8.90
N ASN A 484 -17.68 52.42 -8.33
CA ASN A 484 -19.08 52.81 -8.28
C ASN A 484 -19.42 53.20 -6.84
N ASP A 485 -19.92 54.43 -6.69
CA ASP A 485 -20.52 54.97 -5.48
C ASP A 485 -21.79 54.20 -5.12
N THR A 486 -21.94 53.82 -3.84
CA THR A 486 -23.22 53.96 -3.12
C THR A 486 -23.06 53.79 -1.61
N SER A 487 -23.79 54.62 -0.90
CA SER A 487 -23.74 54.97 0.53
C SER A 487 -24.65 54.14 1.45
N GLU A 488 -24.18 53.94 2.69
CA GLU A 488 -24.91 53.93 4.00
C GLU A 488 -25.92 52.81 4.39
N PRO A 489 -26.30 52.63 5.70
CA PRO A 489 -25.53 52.84 6.95
C PRO A 489 -25.70 51.75 8.05
N SER A 490 -24.70 51.70 8.95
CA SER A 490 -24.75 51.53 10.43
C SER A 490 -25.78 50.62 11.13
N ASN A 491 -25.28 49.64 11.91
CA ASN A 491 -25.69 49.49 13.32
C ASN A 491 -24.61 48.81 14.19
N LYS A 492 -24.19 49.50 15.27
CA LYS A 492 -23.17 49.07 16.24
C LYS A 492 -23.80 48.28 17.39
N THR A 493 -23.18 47.16 17.77
CA THR A 493 -23.32 46.58 19.11
C THR A 493 -21.92 46.23 19.66
N GLN A 494 -21.55 46.85 20.79
CA GLN A 494 -20.25 46.67 21.44
C GLN A 494 -20.18 45.32 22.19
N ARG A 495 -19.03 44.64 22.08
CA ARG A 495 -18.65 43.49 22.92
C ARG A 495 -17.25 43.71 23.53
N PRO A 496 -16.94 43.03 24.66
CA PRO A 496 -15.90 43.42 25.59
C PRO A 496 -14.50 43.06 25.10
N THR A 497 -13.54 43.88 25.54
CA THR A 497 -12.11 43.85 25.25
C THR A 497 -11.45 42.53 25.64
N LEU A 498 -11.10 41.74 24.63
CA LEU A 498 -10.17 40.62 24.72
C LEU A 498 -8.73 41.14 24.62
N SER A 499 -7.83 40.47 25.35
CA SER A 499 -6.39 40.70 25.39
C SER A 499 -5.78 40.85 23.98
N PRO A 500 -4.76 41.71 23.80
CA PRO A 500 -4.20 41.98 22.49
C PRO A 500 -3.72 40.68 21.84
N SER A 501 -4.29 40.39 20.67
CA SER A 501 -3.86 39.28 19.83
C SER A 501 -2.36 39.41 19.59
N PRO A 502 -1.58 38.32 19.72
CA PRO A 502 -0.18 38.34 19.30
C PRO A 502 -0.09 38.84 17.86
N ASP A 503 0.92 39.68 17.63
CA ASP A 503 1.23 40.28 16.33
C ASP A 503 1.31 39.18 15.26
N PRO A 504 0.44 39.21 14.22
CA PRO A 504 0.40 38.20 13.17
C PRO A 504 1.76 37.99 12.51
N ASP A 505 2.58 39.03 12.41
CA ASP A 505 3.91 38.96 11.81
C ASP A 505 4.89 38.17 12.68
N GLU A 506 4.78 38.30 14.01
CA GLU A 506 5.59 37.52 14.94
C GLU A 506 5.17 36.04 14.96
N LEU A 507 3.87 35.76 14.82
CA LEU A 507 3.39 34.38 14.65
C LEU A 507 3.86 33.75 13.33
N ILE A 508 3.84 34.51 12.23
CA ILE A 508 4.30 34.06 10.92
C ILE A 508 5.81 33.81 10.94
N ARG A 509 6.59 34.71 11.57
CA ARG A 509 8.04 34.54 11.73
C ARG A 509 8.38 33.32 12.57
N GLN A 510 7.68 33.09 13.68
CA GLN A 510 7.84 31.89 14.51
C GLN A 510 7.49 30.61 13.74
N LEU A 511 6.46 30.64 12.89
CA LEU A 511 6.07 29.50 12.06
C LEU A 511 7.10 29.21 10.96
N GLN A 512 7.64 30.25 10.32
CA GLN A 512 8.67 30.15 9.27
C GLN A 512 10.01 29.65 9.82
N ASP A 513 10.47 30.20 10.95
CA ASP A 513 11.69 29.76 11.63
C ASP A 513 11.54 28.29 12.07
N HIS A 514 10.39 27.94 12.64
CA HIS A 514 10.10 26.55 13.02
C HIS A 514 10.04 25.61 11.80
N TYR A 515 9.48 26.03 10.67
CA TYR A 515 9.43 25.22 9.44
C TYR A 515 10.83 25.00 8.85
N LEU A 516 11.64 26.05 8.71
CA LEU A 516 13.01 25.96 8.20
C LEU A 516 13.91 25.12 9.10
N GLN A 517 13.77 25.26 10.42
CA GLN A 517 14.51 24.46 11.39
C GLN A 517 14.07 22.98 11.34
N THR A 518 12.77 22.71 11.19
CA THR A 518 12.24 21.35 11.06
C THR A 518 12.69 20.70 9.76
N ALA A 519 12.59 21.40 8.62
CA ALA A 519 13.01 20.90 7.31
C ALA A 519 14.52 20.61 7.26
N SER A 520 15.34 21.51 7.78
CA SER A 520 16.80 21.34 7.85
C SER A 520 17.17 20.19 8.78
N SER A 521 16.49 20.04 9.92
CA SER A 521 16.69 18.91 10.84
C SER A 521 16.28 17.58 10.19
N LEU A 522 15.17 17.55 9.44
CA LEU A 522 14.69 16.34 8.75
C LEU A 522 15.66 15.93 7.64
N HIS A 523 16.12 16.87 6.84
CA HIS A 523 17.08 16.64 5.76
C HIS A 523 18.44 16.15 6.30
N THR A 524 18.96 16.81 7.34
CA THR A 524 20.22 16.41 8.01
C THR A 524 20.10 15.02 8.64
N HIS A 525 18.94 14.72 9.25
CA HIS A 525 18.69 13.40 9.80
C HIS A 525 18.62 12.33 8.70
N ALA A 526 17.88 12.57 7.63
CA ALA A 526 17.74 11.63 6.52
C ALA A 526 19.08 11.33 5.82
N THR A 527 19.90 12.35 5.56
CA THR A 527 21.23 12.19 4.96
C THR A 527 22.21 11.47 5.91
N SER A 528 22.17 11.78 7.21
CA SER A 528 22.97 11.08 8.22
C SER A 528 22.58 9.59 8.35
N GLN A 529 21.28 9.28 8.25
CA GLN A 529 20.79 7.90 8.29
C GLN A 529 21.15 7.13 7.03
N LEU A 530 21.02 7.75 5.85
CA LEU A 530 21.44 7.13 4.59
C LEU A 530 22.94 6.80 4.63
N SER A 531 23.76 7.73 5.13
CA SER A 531 25.20 7.51 5.33
C SER A 531 25.49 6.37 6.33
N ARG A 532 24.72 6.28 7.42
CA ARG A 532 24.85 5.21 8.42
C ARG A 532 24.41 3.84 7.88
N ALA A 533 23.30 3.78 7.14
CA ALA A 533 22.79 2.56 6.50
C ALA A 533 23.77 2.07 5.44
N HIS A 534 24.29 2.99 4.61
CA HIS A 534 25.35 2.70 3.66
C HIS A 534 26.60 2.15 4.39
N SER A 535 27.06 2.80 5.46
CA SER A 535 28.22 2.32 6.24
C SER A 535 27.99 0.95 6.89
N LEU A 536 26.77 0.66 7.39
CA LEU A 536 26.41 -0.63 7.96
C LEU A 536 26.31 -1.72 6.90
N LEU A 537 25.78 -1.42 5.71
CA LEU A 537 25.71 -2.34 4.59
C LEU A 537 27.11 -2.61 4.03
N SER A 538 27.92 -1.58 3.82
CA SER A 538 29.33 -1.74 3.42
C SER A 538 30.12 -2.54 4.45
N LYS A 539 29.89 -2.30 5.74
CA LYS A 539 30.52 -3.09 6.81
C LYS A 539 30.02 -4.53 6.84
N LYS A 540 28.70 -4.78 6.76
CA LYS A 540 28.16 -6.15 6.69
C LYS A 540 28.62 -6.89 5.44
N LEU A 541 28.73 -6.19 4.31
CA LEU A 541 29.27 -6.73 3.08
C LEU A 541 30.75 -7.06 3.26
N ALA A 542 31.55 -6.16 3.83
CA ALA A 542 32.95 -6.41 4.15
C ALA A 542 33.12 -7.57 5.16
N ASP A 543 32.30 -7.63 6.21
CA ASP A 543 32.28 -8.67 7.24
C ASP A 543 31.81 -10.03 6.66
N SER A 544 30.87 -10.00 5.71
CA SER A 544 30.39 -11.16 4.94
C SER A 544 31.42 -11.64 3.92
N VAL A 545 32.22 -10.73 3.37
CA VAL A 545 33.31 -11.01 2.42
C VAL A 545 34.58 -11.45 3.17
N THR A 546 34.74 -11.07 4.44
CA THR A 546 35.87 -11.45 5.31
C THR A 546 35.59 -12.63 6.24
N SER A 547 34.36 -13.15 6.27
CA SER A 547 34.06 -14.51 6.72
C SER A 547 34.80 -15.49 5.80
N PRO A 548 35.82 -16.23 6.28
CA PRO A 548 36.80 -16.90 5.43
C PRO A 548 36.20 -18.22 4.95
N ASP A 549 35.35 -18.11 3.96
CA ASP A 549 35.28 -19.15 2.97
C ASP A 549 35.56 -18.48 1.63
N GLU A 550 36.81 -18.01 1.47
CA GLU A 550 37.34 -17.56 0.18
C GLU A 550 37.12 -18.63 -0.88
N ALA A 551 37.06 -19.92 -0.49
CA ALA A 551 36.68 -20.99 -1.39
C ALA A 551 35.19 -20.91 -1.77
N PHE A 552 34.26 -20.70 -0.82
CA PHE A 552 32.85 -20.47 -1.14
C PHE A 552 32.61 -19.18 -1.94
N LEU A 553 33.31 -18.08 -1.64
CA LEU A 553 33.17 -16.83 -2.40
C LEU A 553 33.80 -16.94 -3.79
N ALA A 554 34.97 -17.58 -3.93
CA ALA A 554 35.56 -17.85 -5.23
C ALA A 554 34.72 -18.87 -6.02
N GLU A 555 34.13 -19.87 -5.37
CA GLU A 555 33.23 -20.85 -5.97
C GLU A 555 31.91 -20.18 -6.37
N THR A 556 31.32 -19.36 -5.52
CA THR A 556 30.08 -18.61 -5.81
C THR A 556 30.34 -17.56 -6.88
N GLU A 557 31.46 -16.85 -6.85
CA GLU A 557 31.84 -15.89 -7.89
C GLU A 557 32.18 -16.60 -9.20
N ALA A 558 32.84 -17.76 -9.16
CA ALA A 558 33.07 -18.60 -10.33
C ALA A 558 31.77 -19.20 -10.87
N HIS A 559 30.83 -19.59 -10.01
CA HIS A 559 29.51 -20.12 -10.37
C HIS A 559 28.63 -19.01 -10.95
N VAL A 560 28.61 -17.82 -10.33
CA VAL A 560 27.95 -16.63 -10.85
C VAL A 560 28.57 -16.18 -12.17
N LYS A 561 29.91 -16.16 -12.31
CA LYS A 561 30.58 -15.91 -13.60
C LYS A 561 30.23 -16.98 -14.63
N LYS A 562 30.17 -18.25 -14.22
CA LYS A 562 29.79 -19.38 -15.09
C LYS A 562 28.31 -19.36 -15.49
N LEU A 563 27.43 -18.75 -14.70
CA LEU A 563 26.01 -18.53 -15.04
C LEU A 563 25.77 -17.23 -15.80
N ALA A 564 26.51 -16.17 -15.47
CA ALA A 564 26.40 -14.84 -16.08
C ALA A 564 26.99 -14.79 -17.50
N THR A 565 28.10 -15.51 -17.75
CA THR A 565 28.75 -15.50 -19.08
C THR A 565 27.88 -16.17 -20.16
N PRO A 566 27.14 -17.26 -19.88
CA PRO A 566 26.11 -17.79 -20.79
C PRO A 566 24.89 -16.88 -20.90
N LEU A 567 24.39 -16.31 -19.80
CA LEU A 567 23.20 -15.45 -19.81
C LEU A 567 23.41 -14.17 -20.64
N ASP A 568 24.54 -13.48 -20.49
CA ASP A 568 24.86 -12.27 -21.26
C ASP A 568 24.89 -12.53 -22.78
N LYS A 569 25.30 -13.75 -23.19
CA LYS A 569 25.33 -14.19 -24.59
C LYS A 569 24.07 -14.93 -25.02
N PHE A 570 23.16 -15.20 -24.09
CA PHE A 570 21.96 -15.96 -24.33
C PHE A 570 21.03 -15.13 -25.19
N THR A 571 20.74 -15.63 -26.39
CA THR A 571 20.00 -14.87 -27.38
C THR A 571 18.53 -15.23 -27.32
N ILE A 572 17.70 -14.22 -27.05
CA ILE A 572 16.26 -14.35 -26.97
C ILE A 572 15.66 -13.85 -28.27
N ARG A 573 14.75 -14.62 -28.85
CA ARG A 573 13.93 -14.16 -29.97
C ARG A 573 12.65 -13.55 -29.44
N SER A 574 12.56 -12.23 -29.48
CA SER A 574 11.34 -11.51 -29.13
C SER A 574 10.52 -11.21 -30.38
N GLN A 575 9.21 -11.47 -30.33
CA GLN A 575 8.26 -10.97 -31.32
C GLN A 575 7.62 -9.69 -30.77
N GLN A 576 8.05 -8.55 -31.29
CA GLN A 576 7.50 -7.26 -30.92
C GLN A 576 6.51 -6.78 -31.98
N ARG A 577 5.37 -6.26 -31.54
CA ARG A 577 4.43 -5.59 -32.43
C ARG A 577 4.82 -4.12 -32.49
N GLY A 578 5.27 -3.67 -33.67
CA GLY A 578 5.60 -2.27 -33.90
C GLY A 578 4.37 -1.36 -33.77
N ALA A 579 4.60 -0.05 -33.67
CA ALA A 579 3.54 0.96 -33.63
C ALA A 579 2.64 0.96 -34.90
N ASP A 580 3.11 0.34 -35.97
CA ASP A 580 2.38 0.07 -37.22
C ASP A 580 1.49 -1.19 -37.15
N GLY A 581 1.50 -1.91 -36.03
CA GLY A 581 0.78 -3.18 -35.84
C GLY A 581 1.51 -4.38 -36.45
N THR A 582 2.64 -4.19 -37.13
CA THR A 582 3.40 -5.26 -37.77
C THR A 582 4.22 -6.01 -36.72
N ILE A 583 4.14 -7.34 -36.71
CA ILE A 583 4.97 -8.16 -35.82
C ILE A 583 6.36 -8.29 -36.46
N ARG A 584 7.39 -7.83 -35.74
CA ARG A 584 8.79 -8.00 -36.10
C ARG A 584 9.44 -8.96 -35.13
N THR A 585 10.26 -9.86 -35.65
CA THR A 585 11.06 -10.76 -34.82
C THR A 585 12.42 -10.11 -34.65
N GLU A 586 12.76 -9.74 -33.42
CA GLU A 586 14.07 -9.21 -33.06
C GLU A 586 14.79 -10.26 -32.21
N GLN A 587 16.08 -10.41 -32.47
CA GLN A 587 16.93 -11.34 -31.74
C GLN A 587 17.92 -10.49 -30.93
N ASP A 588 17.66 -10.37 -29.64
CA ASP A 588 18.45 -9.59 -28.70
C ASP A 588 19.09 -10.55 -27.69
N THR A 589 20.30 -10.28 -27.24
CA THR A 589 20.88 -10.96 -26.09
C THR A 589 20.25 -10.46 -24.79
N VAL A 590 20.23 -11.28 -23.72
CA VAL A 590 19.78 -10.82 -22.40
C VAL A 590 20.58 -9.59 -21.94
N GLY A 591 21.88 -9.55 -22.23
CA GLY A 591 22.75 -8.40 -21.96
C GLY A 591 22.28 -7.12 -22.65
N GLU A 592 21.92 -7.20 -23.94
CA GLU A 592 21.38 -6.06 -24.69
C GLU A 592 20.01 -5.60 -24.16
N LEU A 593 19.15 -6.53 -23.75
CA LEU A 593 17.86 -6.19 -23.15
C LEU A 593 18.02 -5.48 -21.80
N LEU A 594 18.94 -5.95 -20.95
CA LEU A 594 19.27 -5.32 -19.67
C LEU A 594 19.87 -3.92 -19.89
N ALA A 595 20.84 -3.78 -20.80
CA ALA A 595 21.43 -2.49 -21.13
C ALA A 595 20.39 -1.49 -21.67
N ARG A 596 19.42 -1.96 -22.45
CA ARG A 596 18.31 -1.13 -22.96
C ARG A 596 17.39 -0.68 -21.82
N ALA A 597 17.02 -1.58 -20.90
CA ALA A 597 16.22 -1.25 -19.73
C ALA A 597 16.94 -0.25 -18.81
N GLU A 598 18.24 -0.47 -18.54
CA GLU A 598 19.08 0.46 -17.77
C GLU A 598 19.15 1.85 -18.43
N ALA A 599 19.32 1.91 -19.76
CA ALA A 599 19.33 3.16 -20.49
C ALA A 599 17.98 3.91 -20.40
N GLN A 600 16.85 3.18 -20.46
CA GLN A 600 15.51 3.76 -20.30
C GLN A 600 15.28 4.30 -18.88
N VAL A 601 15.70 3.55 -17.85
CA VAL A 601 15.62 4.01 -16.45
C VAL A 601 16.47 5.25 -16.26
N LYS A 602 17.69 5.28 -16.78
CA LYS A 602 18.60 6.44 -16.66
C LYS A 602 18.09 7.68 -17.39
N GLU A 603 17.46 7.50 -18.55
CA GLU A 603 16.79 8.59 -19.27
C GLU A 603 15.62 9.15 -18.45
N PHE A 604 14.80 8.27 -17.87
CA PHE A 604 13.70 8.66 -16.99
C PHE A 604 14.20 9.41 -15.74
N GLU A 605 15.25 8.93 -15.08
CA GLU A 605 15.90 9.61 -13.95
C GLU A 605 16.37 11.01 -14.34
N THR A 606 16.93 11.16 -15.54
CA THR A 606 17.38 12.44 -16.07
C THR A 606 16.21 13.40 -16.28
N GLN A 607 15.10 12.93 -16.86
CA GLN A 607 13.88 13.73 -17.04
C GLN A 607 13.28 14.16 -15.71
N LEU A 608 13.23 13.26 -14.73
CA LEU A 608 12.74 13.55 -13.39
C LEU A 608 13.64 14.57 -12.68
N SER A 609 14.96 14.47 -12.83
CA SER A 609 15.91 15.44 -12.27
C SER A 609 15.74 16.83 -12.87
N VAL A 610 15.50 16.94 -14.18
CA VAL A 610 15.22 18.22 -14.84
C VAL A 610 13.91 18.81 -14.30
N PHE A 611 12.86 18.01 -14.19
CA PHE A 611 11.58 18.42 -13.62
C PHE A 611 11.73 18.96 -12.18
N TRP A 612 12.47 18.26 -11.32
CA TRP A 612 12.74 18.73 -9.95
C TRP A 612 13.54 20.04 -9.91
N GLN A 613 14.47 20.22 -10.83
CA GLN A 613 15.22 21.47 -10.93
C GLN A 613 14.32 22.63 -11.37
N GLU A 614 13.44 22.42 -12.36
CA GLU A 614 12.44 23.41 -12.78
C GLU A 614 11.48 23.76 -11.63
N TRP A 615 11.06 22.77 -10.85
CA TRP A 615 10.24 22.96 -9.65
C TRP A 615 10.95 23.83 -8.60
N ALA A 616 12.20 23.52 -8.27
CA ALA A 616 12.97 24.28 -7.28
C ALA A 616 13.18 25.75 -7.71
N ILE A 617 13.39 25.99 -9.00
CA ILE A 617 13.47 27.34 -9.56
C ILE A 617 12.12 28.06 -9.41
N ALA A 618 11.02 27.43 -9.81
CA ALA A 618 9.68 28.01 -9.68
C ALA A 618 9.32 28.34 -8.22
N GLU A 619 9.66 27.47 -7.27
CA GLU A 619 9.48 27.73 -5.84
C GLU A 619 10.29 28.95 -5.37
N GLY A 620 11.53 29.08 -5.82
CA GLY A 620 12.38 30.24 -5.53
C GLY A 620 11.84 31.55 -6.10
N GLU A 621 11.26 31.51 -7.29
CA GLU A 621 10.64 32.68 -7.92
C GLU A 621 9.35 33.10 -7.21
N VAL A 622 8.49 32.15 -6.80
CA VAL A 622 7.30 32.43 -5.99
C VAL A 622 7.67 33.06 -4.65
N LYS A 623 8.69 32.53 -3.97
CA LYS A 623 9.20 33.11 -2.71
C LYS A 623 9.73 34.53 -2.91
N SER A 624 10.43 34.78 -4.02
CA SER A 624 10.98 36.10 -4.34
C SER A 624 9.87 37.12 -4.64
N ALA A 625 8.87 36.72 -5.44
CA ALA A 625 7.70 37.55 -5.74
C ALA A 625 6.89 37.88 -4.48
N LEU A 626 6.66 36.89 -3.60
CA LEU A 626 5.98 37.11 -2.32
C LEU A 626 6.75 38.11 -1.44
N LYS A 627 8.08 37.99 -1.37
CA LYS A 627 8.93 38.90 -0.63
C LYS A 627 8.87 40.33 -1.19
N GLU A 628 8.81 40.50 -2.50
CA GLU A 628 8.69 41.81 -3.14
C GLU A 628 7.32 42.46 -2.87
N ILE A 629 6.23 41.67 -2.92
CA ILE A 629 4.88 42.14 -2.58
C ILE A 629 4.84 42.62 -1.12
N LEU A 630 5.36 41.82 -0.19
CA LEU A 630 5.43 42.17 1.24
C LEU A 630 6.31 43.40 1.49
N ALA A 631 7.42 43.55 0.76
CA ALA A 631 8.28 44.72 0.89
C ALA A 631 7.59 46.02 0.43
N ARG A 632 6.75 45.95 -0.63
CA ARG A 632 5.99 47.10 -1.13
C ARG A 632 4.82 47.50 -0.22
N GLY A 633 4.20 46.54 0.47
CA GLY A 633 3.09 46.78 1.40
C GLY A 633 3.47 47.54 2.68
N SER A 634 4.73 47.43 3.12
CA SER A 634 5.18 48.03 4.38
C SER A 634 5.28 49.57 4.41
N GLY A 635 4.98 50.28 3.31
CA GLY A 635 5.29 51.70 3.12
C GLY A 635 4.17 52.72 3.33
N GLU A 636 2.89 52.35 3.25
CA GLU A 636 1.79 53.34 3.15
C GLU A 636 0.62 53.00 4.08
N LYS A 637 0.56 53.70 5.22
CA LYS A 637 -0.51 53.57 6.23
C LYS A 637 -1.78 54.29 5.75
N ASP A 638 -2.66 53.64 4.97
CA ASP A 638 -4.13 53.82 5.10
C ASP A 638 -5.04 53.01 4.14
N THR A 639 -4.55 52.06 3.33
CA THR A 639 -5.39 51.32 2.35
C THR A 639 -5.59 49.83 2.66
N GLY A 640 -5.79 49.49 3.95
CA GLY A 640 -5.78 48.11 4.46
C GLY A 640 -6.74 47.09 3.84
N GLY A 641 -7.70 47.50 3.00
CA GLY A 641 -8.60 46.57 2.29
C GLY A 641 -8.06 46.03 0.96
N GLU A 642 -7.26 46.81 0.23
CA GLU A 642 -6.78 46.39 -1.11
C GLU A 642 -5.57 45.44 -1.02
N GLU A 643 -4.70 45.64 -0.03
CA GLU A 643 -3.51 44.83 0.17
C GLU A 643 -3.85 43.39 0.58
N GLU A 644 -4.81 43.21 1.50
CA GLU A 644 -5.27 41.90 1.94
C GLU A 644 -5.93 41.11 0.80
N GLU A 645 -6.67 41.80 -0.08
CA GLU A 645 -7.28 41.21 -1.27
C GLU A 645 -6.24 40.77 -2.31
N ILE A 646 -5.16 41.55 -2.49
CA ILE A 646 -4.04 41.17 -3.39
C ILE A 646 -3.30 39.94 -2.85
N ILE A 647 -3.03 39.89 -1.53
CA ILE A 647 -2.38 38.74 -0.89
C ILE A 647 -3.25 37.49 -0.98
N ARG A 648 -4.58 37.64 -0.78
CA ARG A 648 -5.54 36.53 -0.93
C ARG A 648 -5.54 35.97 -2.35
N ARG A 649 -5.63 36.83 -3.37
CA ARG A 649 -5.58 36.41 -4.78
C ARG A 649 -4.26 35.74 -5.14
N PHE A 650 -3.14 36.28 -4.65
CA PHE A 650 -1.82 35.67 -4.88
C PHE A 650 -1.76 34.25 -4.27
N ARG A 651 -2.25 34.08 -3.04
CA ARG A 651 -2.34 32.77 -2.38
C ARG A 651 -3.18 31.78 -3.18
N GLU A 652 -4.36 32.18 -3.64
CA GLU A 652 -5.24 31.33 -4.44
C GLU A 652 -4.61 30.90 -5.76
N VAL A 653 -3.86 31.80 -6.42
CA VAL A 653 -3.11 31.47 -7.64
C VAL A 653 -1.99 30.48 -7.34
N VAL A 654 -1.22 30.70 -6.27
CA VAL A 654 -0.12 29.80 -5.87
C VAL A 654 -0.65 28.41 -5.51
N GLU A 655 -1.71 28.32 -4.68
CA GLU A 655 -2.33 27.05 -4.30
C GLU A 655 -2.87 26.29 -5.51
N ARG A 656 -3.52 26.99 -6.46
CA ARG A 656 -4.01 26.39 -7.70
C ARG A 656 -2.87 25.80 -8.54
N VAL A 657 -1.74 26.51 -8.65
CA VAL A 657 -0.61 26.04 -9.45
C VAL A 657 0.12 24.89 -8.77
N ILE A 658 0.30 24.93 -7.45
CA ILE A 658 0.84 23.79 -6.68
C ILE A 658 -0.04 22.56 -6.93
N GLY A 659 -1.36 22.69 -6.84
CA GLY A 659 -2.28 21.60 -7.13
C GLY A 659 -2.16 21.04 -8.55
N GLN A 660 -1.99 21.90 -9.56
CA GLN A 660 -1.76 21.46 -10.94
C GLN A 660 -0.44 20.70 -11.12
N ALA A 661 0.63 21.15 -10.47
CA ALA A 661 1.92 20.49 -10.57
C ALA A 661 1.98 19.17 -9.78
N GLU A 662 1.29 19.08 -8.65
CA GLU A 662 1.08 17.82 -7.94
C GLU A 662 0.33 16.81 -8.82
N GLU A 663 -0.71 17.26 -9.53
CA GLU A 663 -1.45 16.42 -10.49
C GLU A 663 -0.55 15.95 -11.65
N GLU A 664 0.26 16.85 -12.24
CA GLU A 664 1.23 16.48 -13.27
C GLU A 664 2.28 15.48 -12.75
N ALA A 665 2.77 15.65 -11.52
CA ALA A 665 3.72 14.73 -10.90
C ALA A 665 3.11 13.34 -10.65
N VAL A 666 1.83 13.28 -10.24
CA VAL A 666 1.09 12.00 -10.12
C VAL A 666 0.97 11.31 -11.47
N VAL A 667 0.57 12.03 -12.52
CA VAL A 667 0.47 11.49 -13.89
C VAL A 667 1.82 10.95 -14.37
N LEU A 668 2.91 11.68 -14.16
CA LEU A 668 4.26 11.22 -14.50
C LEU A 668 4.67 9.98 -13.69
N GLY A 669 4.28 9.90 -12.42
CA GLY A 669 4.50 8.72 -11.58
C GLY A 669 3.75 7.49 -12.09
N GLU A 670 2.48 7.66 -12.49
CA GLU A 670 1.66 6.60 -13.08
C GLU A 670 2.21 6.14 -14.43
N GLU A 671 2.62 7.07 -15.30
CA GLU A 671 3.28 6.78 -16.58
C GLU A 671 4.57 5.96 -16.37
N ALA A 672 5.39 6.32 -15.37
CA ALA A 672 6.62 5.62 -15.01
C ALA A 672 6.36 4.19 -14.50
N VAL A 673 5.37 4.02 -13.62
CA VAL A 673 4.95 2.71 -13.13
C VAL A 673 4.43 1.85 -14.29
N GLY A 674 3.65 2.44 -15.20
CA GLY A 674 3.17 1.77 -16.41
C GLY A 674 4.31 1.30 -17.31
N LEU A 675 5.31 2.17 -17.53
CA LEU A 675 6.51 1.84 -18.30
C LEU A 675 7.30 0.69 -17.64
N MET A 676 7.52 0.74 -16.32
CA MET A 676 8.22 -0.33 -15.59
C MET A 676 7.47 -1.65 -15.67
N LYS A 677 6.13 -1.65 -15.51
CA LYS A 677 5.30 -2.85 -15.68
C LYS A 677 5.36 -3.40 -17.11
N MET A 678 5.43 -2.54 -18.11
CA MET A 678 5.58 -2.94 -19.51
C MET A 678 6.95 -3.57 -19.76
N ILE A 679 8.03 -2.95 -19.28
CA ILE A 679 9.39 -3.51 -19.35
C ILE A 679 9.45 -4.87 -18.65
N GLU A 680 8.88 -4.98 -17.44
CA GLU A 680 8.82 -6.23 -16.70
C GLU A 680 8.04 -7.30 -17.47
N LYS A 681 6.89 -6.94 -18.04
CA LYS A 681 6.06 -7.85 -18.84
C LYS A 681 6.78 -8.32 -20.10
N ASP A 682 7.44 -7.41 -20.82
CA ASP A 682 8.20 -7.73 -22.03
C ASP A 682 9.41 -8.60 -21.69
N PHE A 683 10.11 -8.28 -20.59
CA PHE A 683 11.20 -9.10 -20.07
C PHE A 683 10.69 -10.50 -19.74
N ARG A 684 9.61 -10.65 -18.96
CA ARG A 684 9.01 -11.96 -18.63
C ARG A 684 8.58 -12.73 -19.87
N LYS A 685 7.92 -12.09 -20.83
CA LYS A 685 7.44 -12.73 -22.06
C LYS A 685 8.59 -13.23 -22.92
N ALA A 686 9.68 -12.48 -22.98
CA ALA A 686 10.86 -12.82 -23.77
C ALA A 686 11.70 -13.89 -23.07
N THR A 687 11.86 -13.80 -21.75
CA THR A 687 12.79 -14.63 -20.98
C THR A 687 12.19 -15.95 -20.49
N LEU A 688 10.92 -16.01 -20.10
CA LEU A 688 10.33 -17.20 -19.47
C LEU A 688 10.33 -18.47 -20.36
N PRO A 689 9.95 -18.43 -21.65
CA PRO A 689 9.95 -19.64 -22.48
C PRO A 689 11.35 -20.24 -22.65
N ASP A 690 12.34 -19.38 -22.80
CA ASP A 690 13.71 -19.78 -23.07
C ASP A 690 14.47 -20.13 -21.78
N LEU A 691 14.18 -19.48 -20.64
CA LEU A 691 14.67 -19.90 -19.32
C LEU A 691 14.10 -21.25 -18.91
N HIS A 692 12.84 -21.54 -19.23
CA HIS A 692 12.27 -22.86 -18.99
C HIS A 692 13.04 -23.95 -19.76
N THR A 693 13.36 -23.68 -21.03
CA THR A 693 14.18 -24.57 -21.87
C THR A 693 15.61 -24.69 -21.35
N PHE A 694 16.21 -23.59 -20.90
CA PHE A 694 17.54 -23.56 -20.31
C PHE A 694 17.62 -24.37 -19.01
N PHE A 695 16.66 -24.20 -18.08
CA PHE A 695 16.62 -24.99 -16.85
C PHE A 695 16.37 -26.48 -17.12
N GLN A 696 15.52 -26.83 -18.11
CA GLN A 696 15.38 -28.22 -18.56
C GLN A 696 16.70 -28.80 -19.09
N SER A 697 17.52 -28.00 -19.79
CA SER A 697 18.82 -28.45 -20.30
C SER A 697 19.92 -28.61 -19.24
N ILE A 698 19.73 -28.04 -18.05
CA ILE A 698 20.64 -28.22 -16.91
C ILE A 698 20.33 -29.52 -16.14
N ASP A 699 19.08 -29.98 -16.17
CA ASP A 699 18.63 -31.19 -15.48
C ASP A 699 18.80 -32.48 -16.31
N GLU A 700 19.15 -32.38 -17.61
CA GLU A 700 19.56 -33.53 -18.43
C GLU A 700 21.10 -33.72 -18.32
N PRO A 701 21.57 -34.88 -17.81
CA PRO A 701 23.01 -35.15 -17.61
C PRO A 701 23.82 -35.34 -18.90
#